data_AF-A0A7C8N068-F1
#
_entry.id   AF-A0A7C8N068-F1
#
_cell.length_a   1.000
_cell.length_b   1.000
_cell.length_c   1.000
_cell.angle_alpha   90.00
_cell.angle_beta   90.00
_cell.angle_gamma   90.00
#
_symmetry.space_group_name_H-M   'P 1'
#
loop_
_entity.id
_entity.type
_entity.pdbx_description
1 polymer ?
#
loop_
_entity_poly.entity_id
_entity_poly.type
_entity_poly.pdbx_seq_one_letter_code
_entity_poly.pdbx_strand_id
1 'polypeptide(L)'
;MQDTARCKKHLPLDGITVVSLEQAIAAPFCTRHLADLGARVIKVERPVIGDFARAYDKRVNGLASHFVWTNRSKESLALNLKQEKDINVLKKLLKKADVLVQNLAPGAADRLGVSYTKLKDEHPSLIVCDISGYGDGGPYHGKKAYDLLVQSEAGMLAITGTEAEPAKVGIPIADIASGMYAYSGVLAALLKRSKTGRGSRIDVSMLESMTEWMGFPMYYTYNGQSAPQRASTSHGSVYPYGPFETGGGGSVMLGVQNEREWAKLCAEVLELPSLATNPRFADNSLRTENRQQLKHIICEVFANLSAKEVLRRLDKAQIANAQVKDMQGLWDHEQLRARGRWTEVETSEGMIPALLPPGIVSLEETQMNKVPEIGEHNAKILAELMVDVSEPSELKDSEVLVKIRSVSLNFRDTEVCMGEYGHHKTIATGGEIVPTSDCCGVVVKLGPGASDLGLKEGDRVASIFIQTHLTGQIVEKDMAMGLGLPLGGCLTQYRVFPAYGLVKVPDYLTDDEAACLPVASVTAWMSLNSFQPIGQPLRGKDKVVLLQGTGGVAIAGLQIAKALGLTTIITSSSDKKLELAKGLGADYTINYKNTPDWGDAVLKLTDGRGVDIVLECGGTQTLGKSFRCVAFGGLINAIGYLSGKQDTTGDLNANVLALSRNVTFKGIINGPKDRFEEVLRFYESERIKPAIDRRFEFEQADEALKYLFSGGHFGKVLKVIMEHPFNKVLIVGAGPSGLLLALLLSRHGIPVEIFEASHELDKQPRAAIYGSSAVPELKRAGIIDEIRRRGMSPTTVNWRRWEDHSVITGMDGSSMADVDGEDLRMACLVLDKLDELMLDEFLTKYNGKIYWKHKVTGTGQDDTQAWIDVDTPEGQKKFYGDYVVGCDGATSQVRKSLFGDDFPGITWERQIVATNVYYDFTKFGWKDSSFISHPEHFYMAARITPDGLYRVTYGESPGLTWDEMKARQAWKYELMLPGHPKPGDYKMVMMSPYKMHQRCAPSFRVGRILLAADAAHLCNPWGGMGITGGFVDVGGLYDCLAGIWDGKADESILDLYSEKRIEKWKDVINPVSSDNFRRVSDSDPDTLLERDPILQACKAAENNPDAQREMALAAFSVRYDFTQHYKT
;
A
#
# COMPACT_ATOMS: atom_id res chain seq x y z
N MET A 1 38.80 -4.14 19.39
CA MET A 1 37.44 -3.84 19.85
C MET A 1 36.70 -3.26 18.66
N GLN A 2 35.70 -3.98 18.18
CA GLN A 2 35.09 -3.82 16.86
C GLN A 2 34.10 -2.66 16.79
N ASP A 3 34.19 -1.95 15.68
CA ASP A 3 33.28 -0.93 15.13
C ASP A 3 31.83 -1.40 15.01
N THR A 4 30.89 -0.49 15.27
CA THR A 4 29.47 -0.64 14.91
C THR A 4 28.95 0.62 14.21
N ALA A 5 29.16 0.66 12.89
CA ALA A 5 28.36 1.48 11.98
C ALA A 5 26.96 0.83 11.87
N ARG A 6 25.88 1.58 12.11
CA ARG A 6 24.49 1.10 12.06
C ARG A 6 24.09 0.78 10.61
N CYS A 7 24.12 -0.50 10.23
CA CYS A 7 23.34 -1.07 9.12
C CYS A 7 21.85 -0.72 9.27
N LYS A 8 21.10 -0.62 8.16
CA LYS A 8 19.64 -0.81 8.16
C LYS A 8 19.35 -2.04 9.02
N LYS A 9 18.66 -1.86 10.15
CA LYS A 9 18.38 -2.98 11.04
C LYS A 9 17.26 -3.79 10.40
N HIS A 10 17.64 -4.82 9.67
CA HIS A 10 16.72 -5.87 9.28
C HIS A 10 16.11 -6.49 10.54
N LEU A 11 14.78 -6.54 10.63
CA LEU A 11 14.13 -7.32 11.68
C LEU A 11 14.40 -8.82 11.42
N PRO A 12 14.34 -9.68 12.45
CA PRO A 12 14.81 -11.07 12.34
C PRO A 12 14.13 -11.90 11.24
N LEU A 13 12.90 -11.55 10.85
CA LEU A 13 12.12 -12.24 9.82
C LEU A 13 11.82 -11.36 8.59
N ASP A 14 12.57 -10.28 8.39
CA ASP A 14 12.47 -9.50 7.15
C ASP A 14 12.65 -10.37 5.92
N GLY A 15 11.76 -10.21 4.94
CA GLY A 15 11.74 -11.01 3.72
C GLY A 15 11.05 -12.37 3.84
N ILE A 16 10.57 -12.76 5.03
CA ILE A 16 9.78 -13.99 5.22
C ILE A 16 8.29 -13.68 5.00
N THR A 17 7.65 -14.41 4.08
CA THR A 17 6.21 -14.31 3.83
C THR A 17 5.45 -15.48 4.47
N VAL A 18 4.51 -15.16 5.35
CA VAL A 18 3.66 -16.13 6.05
C VAL A 18 2.22 -16.01 5.54
N VAL A 19 1.67 -17.08 5.00
CA VAL A 19 0.24 -17.20 4.69
C VAL A 19 -0.43 -17.93 5.84
N SER A 20 -1.56 -17.41 6.33
CA SER A 20 -2.23 -18.00 7.50
C SER A 20 -3.73 -18.24 7.26
N LEU A 21 -4.16 -19.48 7.52
CA LEU A 21 -5.55 -19.93 7.52
C LEU A 21 -5.98 -20.12 8.97
N GLU A 22 -6.21 -19.01 9.65
CA GLU A 22 -6.20 -18.94 11.10
C GLU A 22 -7.47 -18.32 11.69
N GLN A 23 -7.91 -18.86 12.82
CA GLN A 23 -9.11 -18.42 13.55
C GLN A 23 -8.87 -18.48 15.07
N ALA A 24 -9.67 -17.75 15.86
CA ALA A 24 -9.57 -17.73 17.32
C ALA A 24 -8.22 -17.19 17.85
N ILE A 25 -7.43 -18.03 18.56
CA ILE A 25 -6.28 -17.57 19.36
C ILE A 25 -4.97 -18.28 18.99
N ALA A 26 -4.90 -19.62 18.96
CA ALA A 26 -3.61 -20.33 18.87
C ALA A 26 -2.76 -19.93 17.64
N ALA A 27 -3.31 -20.08 16.43
CA ALA A 27 -2.61 -19.67 15.20
C ALA A 27 -2.45 -18.14 15.10
N PRO A 28 -3.49 -17.31 15.36
CA PRO A 28 -3.34 -15.86 15.36
C PRO A 28 -2.26 -15.33 16.31
N PHE A 29 -2.08 -15.96 17.48
CA PHE A 29 -1.04 -15.62 18.43
C PHE A 29 0.36 -15.95 17.89
N CYS A 30 0.54 -17.15 17.33
CA CYS A 30 1.77 -17.57 16.65
C CYS A 30 2.16 -16.58 15.54
N THR A 31 1.25 -16.31 14.60
CA THR A 31 1.55 -15.46 13.44
C THR A 31 1.72 -14.01 13.82
N ARG A 32 1.04 -13.52 14.86
CA ARG A 32 1.30 -12.17 15.39
C ARG A 32 2.73 -12.06 15.93
N HIS A 33 3.24 -13.07 16.62
CA HIS A 33 4.64 -13.08 17.06
C HIS A 33 5.63 -13.10 15.88
N LEU A 34 5.29 -13.78 14.78
CA LEU A 34 6.09 -13.72 13.55
C LEU A 34 6.05 -12.33 12.91
N ALA A 35 4.88 -11.69 12.87
CA ALA A 35 4.71 -10.32 12.37
C ALA A 35 5.49 -9.32 13.24
N ASP A 36 5.41 -9.45 14.56
CA ASP A 36 6.17 -8.61 15.52
C ASP A 36 7.70 -8.68 15.24
N LEU A 37 8.21 -9.75 14.62
CA LEU A 37 9.61 -9.94 14.22
C LEU A 37 9.93 -9.54 12.75
N GLY A 38 8.98 -8.93 12.03
CA GLY A 38 9.18 -8.44 10.66
C GLY A 38 8.69 -9.36 9.53
N ALA A 39 8.08 -10.51 9.85
CA ALA A 39 7.51 -11.35 8.81
C ALA A 39 6.28 -10.68 8.18
N ARG A 40 6.16 -10.75 6.85
CA ARG A 40 4.94 -10.34 6.16
C ARG A 40 3.87 -11.41 6.35
N VAL A 41 2.91 -11.15 7.24
CA VAL A 41 1.83 -12.10 7.54
C VAL A 41 0.55 -11.74 6.79
N ILE A 42 0.12 -12.62 5.89
CA ILE A 42 -1.14 -12.52 5.14
C ILE A 42 -2.17 -13.47 5.78
N LYS A 43 -3.15 -12.89 6.46
CA LYS A 43 -4.29 -13.59 7.05
C LYS A 43 -5.38 -13.77 6.01
N VAL A 44 -5.65 -15.01 5.66
CA VAL A 44 -6.75 -15.37 4.76
C VAL A 44 -8.00 -15.62 5.60
N GLU A 45 -9.02 -14.80 5.40
CA GLU A 45 -10.26 -14.85 6.17
C GLU A 45 -11.52 -14.83 5.29
N ARG A 46 -12.67 -15.15 5.88
CA ARG A 46 -13.92 -15.26 5.13
C ARG A 46 -14.43 -13.87 4.72
N PRO A 47 -14.94 -13.69 3.48
CA PRO A 47 -15.52 -12.42 3.07
C PRO A 47 -16.66 -12.00 4.01
N VAL A 48 -16.78 -10.70 4.26
CA VAL A 48 -17.79 -10.05 5.10
C VAL A 48 -17.71 -10.37 6.59
N ILE A 49 -17.58 -11.65 6.97
CA ILE A 49 -17.64 -12.10 8.37
C ILE A 49 -16.27 -12.32 9.02
N GLY A 50 -15.23 -12.58 8.22
CA GLY A 50 -13.87 -12.78 8.69
C GLY A 50 -13.65 -13.94 9.66
N ASP A 51 -12.65 -13.76 10.52
CA ASP A 51 -12.41 -14.55 11.73
C ASP A 51 -13.55 -14.34 12.73
N PHE A 52 -14.11 -15.43 13.28
CA PHE A 52 -15.21 -15.32 14.24
C PHE A 52 -14.80 -14.62 15.54
N ALA A 53 -13.49 -14.56 15.86
CA ALA A 53 -12.99 -13.82 17.02
C ALA A 53 -13.27 -12.31 16.95
N ARG A 54 -13.53 -11.77 15.75
CA ARG A 54 -13.96 -10.37 15.54
C ARG A 54 -15.28 -10.04 16.24
N ALA A 55 -16.08 -11.05 16.61
CA ALA A 55 -17.42 -10.88 17.18
C ALA A 55 -17.56 -11.39 18.63
N TYR A 56 -16.47 -11.76 19.32
CA TYR A 56 -16.52 -12.30 20.69
C TYR A 56 -17.01 -11.30 21.73
N ASP A 57 -16.61 -10.03 21.58
CA ASP A 57 -17.00 -8.94 22.45
C ASP A 57 -16.86 -7.60 21.70
N LYS A 58 -17.02 -6.48 22.40
CA LYS A 58 -16.90 -5.12 21.85
C LYS A 58 -16.09 -4.20 22.78
N ARG A 59 -15.16 -4.77 23.56
CA ARG A 59 -14.53 -4.09 24.72
C ARG A 59 -13.53 -3.00 24.32
N VAL A 60 -13.00 -3.02 23.11
CA VAL A 60 -11.99 -2.08 22.64
C VAL A 60 -12.61 -1.16 21.60
N ASN A 61 -13.22 -0.05 22.04
CA ASN A 61 -13.88 0.93 21.17
C ASN A 61 -14.91 0.31 20.19
N GLY A 62 -15.58 -0.78 20.56
CA GLY A 62 -16.50 -1.50 19.67
C GLY A 62 -15.90 -2.74 18.99
N LEU A 63 -14.58 -2.90 19.01
CA LEU A 63 -13.84 -4.06 18.51
C LEU A 63 -13.66 -5.14 19.58
N ALA A 64 -13.53 -6.39 19.14
CA ALA A 64 -13.32 -7.54 20.01
C ALA A 64 -11.90 -7.60 20.58
N SER A 65 -11.79 -7.69 21.91
CA SER A 65 -10.50 -7.69 22.63
C SER A 65 -9.54 -8.78 22.17
N HIS A 66 -10.06 -9.99 21.94
CA HIS A 66 -9.28 -11.14 21.48
C HIS A 66 -8.69 -10.95 20.08
N PHE A 67 -9.46 -10.32 19.18
CA PHE A 67 -9.01 -10.07 17.82
C PHE A 67 -7.91 -9.01 17.80
N VAL A 68 -8.14 -7.89 18.50
CA VAL A 68 -7.19 -6.79 18.64
C VAL A 68 -5.86 -7.28 19.20
N TRP A 69 -5.89 -8.12 20.23
CA TRP A 69 -4.69 -8.65 20.89
C TRP A 69 -3.79 -9.48 19.95
N THR A 70 -4.37 -10.17 18.97
CA THR A 70 -3.69 -11.19 18.17
C THR A 70 -3.54 -10.87 16.69
N ASN A 71 -3.95 -9.69 16.20
CA ASN A 71 -3.97 -9.43 14.75
C ASN A 71 -3.32 -8.13 14.27
N ARG A 72 -2.64 -7.38 15.15
CA ARG A 72 -1.80 -6.26 14.71
C ARG A 72 -0.70 -6.72 13.72
N SER A 73 -0.25 -5.80 12.87
CA SER A 73 0.83 -6.01 11.90
C SER A 73 0.56 -7.06 10.80
N LYS A 74 -0.68 -7.50 10.61
CA LYS A 74 -1.05 -8.45 9.55
C LYS A 74 -1.70 -7.75 8.37
N GLU A 75 -1.60 -8.35 7.19
CA GLU A 75 -2.42 -8.03 6.02
C GLU A 75 -3.65 -8.96 6.01
N SER A 76 -4.84 -8.45 5.66
CA SER A 76 -6.08 -9.24 5.57
C SER A 76 -6.48 -9.44 4.10
N LEU A 77 -6.62 -10.71 3.71
CA LEU A 77 -7.08 -11.15 2.40
C LEU A 77 -8.39 -11.95 2.55
N ALA A 78 -9.49 -11.38 2.06
CA ALA A 78 -10.82 -11.99 2.16
C ALA A 78 -11.09 -12.95 0.99
N LEU A 79 -11.08 -14.26 1.25
CA LEU A 79 -11.30 -15.32 0.26
C LEU A 79 -12.38 -16.31 0.70
N ASN A 80 -13.32 -16.61 -0.19
CA ASN A 80 -14.28 -17.69 0.00
C ASN A 80 -13.68 -19.00 -0.50
N LEU A 81 -12.95 -19.71 0.37
CA LEU A 81 -12.26 -20.97 0.05
C LEU A 81 -13.19 -22.16 -0.27
N LYS A 82 -14.49 -21.94 -0.43
CA LYS A 82 -15.40 -22.90 -1.08
C LYS A 82 -15.44 -22.72 -2.61
N GLN A 83 -14.94 -21.61 -3.11
CA GLN A 83 -14.91 -21.25 -4.52
C GLN A 83 -13.54 -21.61 -5.11
N GLU A 84 -13.55 -22.28 -6.25
CA GLU A 84 -12.32 -22.70 -6.93
C GLU A 84 -11.43 -21.51 -7.31
N LYS A 85 -12.04 -20.39 -7.74
CA LYS A 85 -11.31 -19.14 -8.06
C LYS A 85 -10.46 -18.62 -6.89
N ASP A 86 -11.01 -18.67 -5.67
CA ASP A 86 -10.34 -18.17 -4.47
C ASP A 86 -9.29 -19.16 -3.95
N ILE A 87 -9.52 -20.46 -4.13
CA ILE A 87 -8.51 -21.50 -3.91
C ILE A 87 -7.32 -21.28 -4.85
N ASN A 88 -7.56 -20.92 -6.11
CA ASN A 88 -6.48 -20.64 -7.06
C ASN A 88 -5.69 -19.39 -6.68
N VAL A 89 -6.34 -18.34 -6.15
CA VAL A 89 -5.63 -17.18 -5.56
C VAL A 89 -4.74 -17.63 -4.40
N LEU A 90 -5.27 -18.43 -3.47
CA LEU A 90 -4.49 -18.98 -2.36
C LEU A 90 -3.29 -19.80 -2.85
N LYS A 91 -3.47 -20.67 -3.85
CA LYS A 91 -2.37 -21.45 -4.45
C LYS A 91 -1.32 -20.57 -5.11
N LYS A 92 -1.72 -19.51 -5.84
CA LYS A 92 -0.78 -18.54 -6.41
C LYS A 92 0.02 -17.82 -5.32
N LEU A 93 -0.64 -17.48 -4.21
CA LEU A 93 0.02 -16.86 -3.06
C LEU A 93 1.03 -17.81 -2.41
N LEU A 94 0.66 -19.08 -2.24
CA LEU A 94 1.54 -20.10 -1.66
C LEU A 94 2.84 -20.33 -2.46
N LYS A 95 2.85 -20.06 -3.77
CA LYS A 95 4.08 -20.08 -4.58
C LYS A 95 5.14 -19.07 -4.12
N LYS A 96 4.70 -17.98 -3.48
CA LYS A 96 5.56 -16.91 -2.96
C LYS A 96 5.76 -17.00 -1.44
N ALA A 97 5.11 -17.95 -0.77
CA ALA A 97 5.12 -18.06 0.68
C ALA A 97 6.29 -18.89 1.21
N ASP A 98 6.79 -18.52 2.38
CA ASP A 98 7.80 -19.26 3.11
C ASP A 98 7.18 -20.21 4.14
N VAL A 99 6.08 -19.77 4.75
CA VAL A 99 5.39 -20.50 5.82
C VAL A 99 3.89 -20.45 5.57
N LEU A 100 3.23 -21.60 5.70
CA LEU A 100 1.78 -21.72 5.83
C LEU A 100 1.45 -22.13 7.26
N VAL A 101 0.66 -21.32 7.98
CA VAL A 101 0.15 -21.65 9.32
C VAL A 101 -1.36 -21.86 9.27
N GLN A 102 -1.87 -22.94 9.87
CA GLN A 102 -3.31 -23.21 9.89
C GLN A 102 -3.78 -23.87 11.19
N ASN A 103 -4.99 -23.53 11.64
CA ASN A 103 -5.69 -24.20 12.74
C ASN A 103 -7.15 -24.55 12.38
N LEU A 104 -7.34 -25.03 11.16
CA LEU A 104 -8.64 -25.47 10.64
C LEU A 104 -9.09 -26.77 11.31
N ALA A 105 -10.38 -27.07 11.20
CA ALA A 105 -10.93 -28.34 11.65
C ALA A 105 -10.21 -29.54 10.97
N PRO A 106 -10.07 -30.70 11.68
CA PRO A 106 -9.41 -31.89 11.13
C PRO A 106 -9.87 -32.25 9.71
N GLY A 107 -8.90 -32.56 8.84
CA GLY A 107 -9.10 -32.88 7.43
C GLY A 107 -9.50 -31.73 6.50
N ALA A 108 -9.65 -30.49 7.00
CA ALA A 108 -9.99 -29.34 6.16
C ALA A 108 -8.84 -28.94 5.21
N ALA A 109 -7.60 -28.92 5.70
CA ALA A 109 -6.42 -28.59 4.89
C ALA A 109 -6.24 -29.57 3.72
N ASP A 110 -6.46 -30.87 3.94
CA ASP A 110 -6.43 -31.88 2.88
C ASP A 110 -7.52 -31.66 1.83
N ARG A 111 -8.76 -31.36 2.26
CA ARG A 111 -9.87 -31.06 1.34
C ARG A 111 -9.62 -29.82 0.50
N LEU A 112 -8.94 -28.82 1.05
CA LEU A 112 -8.54 -27.60 0.34
C LEU A 112 -7.29 -27.80 -0.53
N GLY A 113 -6.60 -28.94 -0.40
CA GLY A 113 -5.38 -29.24 -1.15
C GLY A 113 -4.15 -28.47 -0.66
N VAL A 114 -4.16 -27.96 0.58
CA VAL A 114 -3.09 -27.12 1.15
C VAL A 114 -2.35 -27.77 2.32
N SER A 115 -2.61 -29.04 2.59
CA SER A 115 -1.86 -29.86 3.55
C SER A 115 -0.41 -30.04 3.10
N TYR A 116 0.52 -30.23 4.06
CA TYR A 116 1.94 -30.49 3.76
C TYR A 116 2.15 -31.60 2.73
N THR A 117 1.43 -32.72 2.85
CA THR A 117 1.52 -33.87 1.94
C THR A 117 1.18 -33.53 0.49
N LYS A 118 0.33 -32.51 0.25
CA LYS A 118 -0.08 -32.05 -1.07
C LYS A 118 0.86 -31.01 -1.65
N LEU A 119 1.46 -30.16 -0.80
CA LEU A 119 2.28 -29.03 -1.23
C LEU A 119 3.78 -29.33 -1.32
N LYS A 120 4.30 -30.29 -0.54
CA LYS A 120 5.76 -30.50 -0.39
C LYS A 120 6.51 -30.76 -1.70
N ASP A 121 5.85 -31.34 -2.70
CA ASP A 121 6.50 -31.71 -3.97
C ASP A 121 6.50 -30.51 -4.94
N GLU A 122 5.43 -29.70 -4.95
CA GLU A 122 5.33 -28.47 -5.75
C GLU A 122 6.09 -27.28 -5.12
N HIS A 123 6.19 -27.26 -3.78
CA HIS A 123 6.80 -26.19 -2.99
C HIS A 123 7.79 -26.76 -1.96
N PRO A 124 8.96 -27.26 -2.39
CA PRO A 124 9.89 -27.99 -1.52
C PRO A 124 10.54 -27.17 -0.40
N SER A 125 10.51 -25.84 -0.49
CA SER A 125 11.00 -24.90 0.53
C SER A 125 9.92 -24.43 1.51
N LEU A 126 8.64 -24.74 1.27
CA LEU A 126 7.53 -24.26 2.09
C LEU A 126 7.47 -25.00 3.43
N ILE A 127 7.36 -24.24 4.52
CA ILE A 127 7.11 -24.78 5.86
C ILE A 127 5.60 -24.79 6.09
N VAL A 128 5.05 -25.91 6.54
CA VAL A 128 3.61 -26.02 6.85
C VAL A 128 3.45 -26.35 8.33
N CYS A 129 2.78 -25.48 9.05
CA CYS A 129 2.49 -25.59 10.48
C CYS A 129 1.00 -25.83 10.72
N ASP A 130 0.69 -27.01 11.22
CA ASP A 130 -0.64 -27.46 11.61
C ASP A 130 -0.78 -27.31 13.13
N ILE A 131 -1.82 -26.59 13.58
CA ILE A 131 -2.21 -26.53 14.99
C ILE A 131 -3.56 -27.21 15.16
N SER A 132 -3.62 -28.25 16.00
CA SER A 132 -4.83 -29.04 16.23
C SER A 132 -5.09 -29.26 17.73
N GLY A 133 -6.26 -29.79 18.07
CA GLY A 133 -6.59 -30.10 19.46
C GLY A 133 -5.76 -31.24 20.06
N TYR A 134 -5.69 -32.35 19.34
CA TYR A 134 -5.19 -33.64 19.83
C TYR A 134 -4.08 -34.25 18.96
N GLY A 135 -3.62 -33.56 17.91
CA GLY A 135 -2.54 -34.02 17.03
C GLY A 135 -3.03 -34.89 15.88
N ASP A 136 -2.11 -35.15 14.93
CA ASP A 136 -2.33 -36.13 13.87
C ASP A 136 -2.22 -37.58 14.40
N GLY A 137 -3.14 -38.45 14.00
CA GLY A 137 -3.21 -39.83 14.51
C GLY A 137 -3.92 -40.02 15.88
N GLY A 138 -4.03 -41.28 16.30
CA GLY A 138 -4.71 -41.67 17.55
C GLY A 138 -6.25 -41.59 17.52
N PRO A 139 -6.93 -41.99 18.61
CA PRO A 139 -8.40 -42.09 18.66
C PRO A 139 -9.12 -40.74 18.65
N TYR A 140 -8.44 -39.63 18.97
CA TYR A 140 -9.04 -38.29 19.06
C TYR A 140 -8.69 -37.34 17.91
N HIS A 141 -8.05 -37.84 16.85
CA HIS A 141 -7.70 -37.05 15.66
C HIS A 141 -8.86 -36.19 15.11
N GLY A 142 -10.07 -36.76 15.04
CA GLY A 142 -11.27 -36.07 14.54
C GLY A 142 -12.04 -35.24 15.57
N LYS A 143 -11.59 -35.19 16.83
CA LYS A 143 -12.32 -34.54 17.92
C LYS A 143 -12.10 -33.03 17.88
N LYS A 144 -13.19 -32.25 18.00
CA LYS A 144 -13.10 -30.79 18.14
C LYS A 144 -12.49 -30.43 19.50
N ALA A 145 -11.71 -29.37 19.52
CA ALA A 145 -11.08 -28.86 20.72
C ALA A 145 -11.27 -27.36 20.84
N TYR A 146 -11.40 -26.93 22.09
CA TYR A 146 -11.36 -25.55 22.52
C TYR A 146 -10.56 -25.51 23.82
N ASP A 147 -9.98 -24.36 24.12
CA ASP A 147 -9.08 -24.16 25.26
C ASP A 147 -9.52 -24.87 26.56
N LEU A 148 -10.71 -24.57 27.07
CA LEU A 148 -11.22 -25.17 28.32
C LEU A 148 -11.35 -26.70 28.25
N LEU A 149 -11.76 -27.24 27.09
CA LEU A 149 -11.89 -28.69 26.92
C LEU A 149 -10.52 -29.35 27.00
N VAL A 150 -9.50 -28.73 26.40
CA VAL A 150 -8.12 -29.24 26.45
C VAL A 150 -7.53 -29.07 27.85
N GLN A 151 -7.77 -27.95 28.55
CA GLN A 151 -7.36 -27.80 29.96
C GLN A 151 -7.92 -28.94 30.83
N SER A 152 -9.15 -29.37 30.55
CA SER A 152 -9.82 -30.46 31.30
C SER A 152 -9.14 -31.80 31.05
N GLU A 153 -8.82 -32.11 29.80
CA GLU A 153 -8.17 -33.37 29.39
C GLU A 153 -6.69 -33.43 29.81
N ALA A 154 -5.99 -32.29 29.83
CA ALA A 154 -4.59 -32.18 30.21
C ALA A 154 -4.34 -32.20 31.74
N GLY A 155 -5.40 -32.32 32.56
CA GLY A 155 -5.30 -32.36 34.02
C GLY A 155 -5.10 -31.01 34.70
N MET A 156 -5.20 -29.88 33.99
CA MET A 156 -5.00 -28.53 34.54
C MET A 156 -6.05 -28.19 35.61
N LEU A 157 -7.31 -28.58 35.38
CA LEU A 157 -8.41 -28.36 36.33
C LEU A 157 -8.24 -29.18 37.62
N ALA A 158 -7.51 -30.30 37.57
CA ALA A 158 -7.31 -31.15 38.74
C ALA A 158 -6.48 -30.45 39.82
N ILE A 159 -5.56 -29.58 39.41
CA ILE A 159 -4.61 -28.87 40.28
C ILE A 159 -4.90 -27.38 40.46
N THR A 160 -5.92 -26.85 39.76
CA THR A 160 -6.29 -25.42 39.80
C THR A 160 -7.66 -25.25 40.45
N GLY A 161 -7.79 -24.29 41.37
CA GLY A 161 -9.04 -23.99 42.06
C GLY A 161 -8.92 -24.08 43.57
N THR A 162 -10.04 -24.05 44.27
CA THR A 162 -10.08 -24.27 45.73
C THR A 162 -9.99 -25.76 46.04
N GLU A 163 -9.79 -26.13 47.31
CA GLU A 163 -9.87 -27.53 47.73
C GLU A 163 -11.21 -28.16 47.31
N ALA A 164 -12.31 -27.42 47.47
CA ALA A 164 -13.66 -27.88 47.16
C ALA A 164 -13.97 -27.90 45.65
N GLU A 165 -13.55 -26.89 44.91
CA GLU A 165 -14.00 -26.66 43.52
C GLU A 165 -12.83 -26.45 42.56
N PRO A 166 -12.76 -27.21 41.45
CA PRO A 166 -11.80 -26.96 40.39
C PRO A 166 -12.13 -25.67 39.64
N ALA A 167 -11.11 -24.99 39.13
CA ALA A 167 -11.25 -23.76 38.34
C ALA A 167 -10.39 -23.83 37.08
N LYS A 168 -10.86 -23.19 36.00
CA LYS A 168 -10.04 -22.98 34.80
C LYS A 168 -9.03 -21.86 35.03
N VAL A 169 -7.94 -21.89 34.28
CA VAL A 169 -7.07 -20.71 34.15
C VAL A 169 -7.82 -19.63 33.36
N GLY A 170 -7.73 -18.37 33.81
CA GLY A 170 -8.53 -17.25 33.26
C GLY A 170 -8.27 -16.96 31.78
N ILE A 171 -7.01 -17.03 31.35
CA ILE A 171 -6.56 -16.88 29.96
C ILE A 171 -6.75 -18.18 29.16
N PRO A 172 -6.79 -18.12 27.81
CA PRO A 172 -6.82 -19.31 26.97
C PRO A 172 -5.44 -20.00 26.93
N ILE A 173 -5.06 -20.64 28.03
CA ILE A 173 -3.71 -21.17 28.27
C ILE A 173 -3.29 -22.26 27.29
N ALA A 174 -4.20 -23.13 26.85
CA ALA A 174 -3.90 -24.19 25.89
C ALA A 174 -3.70 -23.61 24.48
N ASP A 175 -4.47 -22.59 24.10
CA ASP A 175 -4.22 -21.85 22.85
C ASP A 175 -2.89 -21.11 22.89
N ILE A 176 -2.54 -20.47 24.01
CA ILE A 176 -1.27 -19.74 24.17
C ILE A 176 -0.09 -20.71 24.14
N ALA A 177 -0.17 -21.84 24.86
CA ALA A 177 0.88 -22.85 24.87
C ALA A 177 1.15 -23.38 23.46
N SER A 178 0.11 -23.82 22.75
CA SER A 178 0.22 -24.31 21.37
C SER A 178 0.72 -23.23 20.41
N GLY A 179 0.24 -21.99 20.53
CA GLY A 179 0.74 -20.86 19.75
C GLY A 179 2.23 -20.60 19.95
N MET A 180 2.75 -20.76 21.16
CA MET A 180 4.18 -20.60 21.46
C MET A 180 5.03 -21.76 20.91
N TYR A 181 4.54 -23.00 20.96
CA TYR A 181 5.23 -24.14 20.33
C TYR A 181 5.20 -24.04 18.81
N ALA A 182 4.09 -23.59 18.21
CA ALA A 182 4.02 -23.32 16.78
C ALA A 182 5.00 -22.21 16.37
N TYR A 183 5.03 -21.10 17.09
CA TYR A 183 5.95 -19.99 16.84
C TYR A 183 7.43 -20.45 16.91
N SER A 184 7.83 -21.11 17.98
CA SER A 184 9.21 -21.62 18.11
C SER A 184 9.53 -22.73 17.10
N GLY A 185 8.56 -23.58 16.75
CA GLY A 185 8.67 -24.58 15.69
C GLY A 185 8.91 -23.96 14.32
N VAL A 186 8.19 -22.88 13.97
CA VAL A 186 8.39 -22.15 12.71
C VAL A 186 9.78 -21.55 12.65
N LEU A 187 10.25 -20.90 13.72
CA LEU A 187 11.62 -20.36 13.79
C LEU A 187 12.67 -21.47 13.60
N ALA A 188 12.50 -22.61 14.29
CA ALA A 188 13.39 -23.76 14.15
C ALA A 188 13.38 -24.32 12.72
N ALA A 189 12.21 -24.38 12.08
CA ALA A 189 12.08 -24.85 10.70
C ALA A 189 12.71 -23.87 9.70
N LEU A 190 12.60 -22.56 9.90
CA LEU A 190 13.29 -21.55 9.09
C LEU A 190 14.81 -21.68 9.20
N LEU A 191 15.33 -21.87 10.42
CA LEU A 191 16.76 -22.13 10.67
C LEU A 191 17.25 -23.46 10.08
N LYS A 192 16.38 -24.48 10.06
CA LYS A 192 16.69 -25.75 9.38
C LYS A 192 16.72 -25.56 7.87
N ARG A 193 15.72 -24.87 7.31
CA ARG A 193 15.59 -24.57 5.88
C ARG A 193 16.77 -23.76 5.37
N SER A 194 17.31 -22.81 6.15
CA SER A 194 18.51 -22.06 5.74
C SER A 194 19.75 -22.94 5.58
N LYS A 195 19.78 -24.12 6.22
CA LYS A 195 20.86 -25.11 6.10
C LYS A 195 20.61 -26.14 5.00
N THR A 196 19.34 -26.49 4.74
CA THR A 196 18.98 -27.62 3.86
C THR A 196 18.35 -27.20 2.54
N GLY A 197 17.90 -25.95 2.42
CA GLY A 197 17.05 -25.48 1.33
C GLY A 197 15.62 -26.05 1.33
N ARG A 198 15.27 -26.90 2.31
CA ARG A 198 13.98 -27.62 2.34
C ARG A 198 13.11 -27.20 3.51
N GLY A 199 11.82 -27.05 3.21
CA GLY A 199 10.77 -26.83 4.19
C GLY A 199 10.53 -28.04 5.09
N SER A 200 9.58 -27.93 6.02
CA SER A 200 9.24 -29.00 6.96
C SER A 200 7.77 -28.93 7.36
N ARG A 201 7.22 -30.08 7.76
CA ARG A 201 5.93 -30.15 8.47
C ARG A 201 6.17 -29.90 9.96
N ILE A 202 5.34 -29.07 10.56
CA ILE A 202 5.24 -28.86 12.00
C ILE A 202 3.82 -29.25 12.39
N ASP A 203 3.66 -30.20 13.30
CA ASP A 203 2.36 -30.60 13.86
C ASP A 203 2.39 -30.30 15.36
N VAL A 204 1.49 -29.43 15.82
CA VAL A 204 1.39 -29.03 17.23
C VAL A 204 -0.02 -29.32 17.71
N SER A 205 -0.13 -30.16 18.75
CA SER A 205 -1.40 -30.35 19.44
C SER A 205 -1.50 -29.49 20.70
N MET A 206 -2.71 -28.98 20.96
CA MET A 206 -3.00 -28.28 22.21
C MET A 206 -2.83 -29.19 23.43
N LEU A 207 -3.18 -30.48 23.32
CA LEU A 207 -3.04 -31.44 24.41
C LEU A 207 -1.58 -31.70 24.77
N GLU A 208 -0.69 -31.96 23.80
CA GLU A 208 0.73 -32.18 24.07
C GLU A 208 1.38 -30.91 24.62
N SER A 209 1.05 -29.75 24.04
CA SER A 209 1.53 -28.45 24.51
C SER A 209 1.20 -28.21 25.99
N MET A 210 -0.03 -28.53 26.40
CA MET A 210 -0.46 -28.42 27.79
C MET A 210 0.17 -29.50 28.68
N THR A 211 0.29 -30.72 28.18
CA THR A 211 0.90 -31.84 28.91
C THR A 211 2.36 -31.55 29.25
N GLU A 212 3.10 -30.93 28.33
CA GLU A 212 4.48 -30.48 28.57
C GLU A 212 4.56 -29.47 29.72
N TRP A 213 3.63 -28.51 29.77
CA TRP A 213 3.56 -27.55 30.88
C TRP A 213 3.10 -28.20 32.20
N MET A 214 2.48 -29.37 32.13
CA MET A 214 2.07 -30.22 33.26
C MET A 214 3.13 -31.25 33.66
N GLY A 215 4.37 -31.15 33.15
CA GLY A 215 5.45 -32.10 33.46
C GLY A 215 5.72 -32.28 34.96
N PHE A 216 5.93 -31.20 35.71
CA PHE A 216 6.16 -31.32 37.16
C PHE A 216 4.92 -31.84 37.93
N PRO A 217 3.68 -31.34 37.69
CA PRO A 217 2.51 -31.87 38.38
C PRO A 217 2.26 -33.35 38.08
N MET A 218 2.56 -33.83 36.88
CA MET A 218 2.44 -35.25 36.54
C MET A 218 3.31 -36.14 37.44
N TYR A 219 4.53 -35.69 37.78
CA TYR A 219 5.43 -36.46 38.65
C TYR A 219 4.91 -36.65 40.07
N TYR A 220 3.96 -35.84 40.56
CA TYR A 220 3.32 -36.09 41.87
C TYR A 220 2.55 -37.41 41.91
N THR A 221 2.07 -37.87 40.76
CA THR A 221 1.31 -39.12 40.65
C THR A 221 2.18 -40.29 40.18
N TYR A 222 3.50 -40.09 40.08
CA TYR A 222 4.45 -41.12 39.72
C TYR A 222 4.34 -42.32 40.68
N ASN A 223 4.25 -43.53 40.13
CA ASN A 223 4.01 -44.77 40.89
C ASN A 223 2.76 -44.73 41.79
N GLY A 224 1.70 -44.02 41.38
CA GLY A 224 0.41 -44.02 42.06
C GLY A 224 0.37 -43.16 43.34
N GLN A 225 1.34 -42.28 43.52
CA GLN A 225 1.35 -41.29 44.60
C GLN A 225 0.19 -40.29 44.44
N SER A 226 -0.16 -39.59 45.54
CA SER A 226 -1.27 -38.64 45.53
C SER A 226 -0.93 -37.38 44.73
N ALA A 227 -1.88 -36.93 43.90
CA ALA A 227 -1.80 -35.64 43.22
C ALA A 227 -1.68 -34.47 44.23
N PRO A 228 -1.09 -33.33 43.83
CA PRO A 228 -1.00 -32.17 44.70
C PRO A 228 -2.41 -31.65 44.99
N GLN A 229 -2.65 -31.23 46.24
CA GLN A 229 -3.91 -30.61 46.60
C GLN A 229 -4.06 -29.24 45.94
N ARG A 230 -5.28 -28.93 45.48
CA ARG A 230 -5.64 -27.59 45.02
C ARG A 230 -5.54 -26.61 46.19
N ALA A 231 -4.62 -25.67 46.10
CA ALA A 231 -4.31 -24.75 47.18
C ALA A 231 -4.86 -23.33 46.95
N SER A 232 -5.85 -23.17 46.06
CA SER A 232 -6.36 -21.86 45.63
C SER A 232 -5.22 -20.96 45.16
N THR A 233 -5.01 -19.82 45.81
CA THR A 233 -3.95 -18.85 45.50
C THR A 233 -2.61 -19.13 46.17
N SER A 234 -2.51 -20.18 47.00
CA SER A 234 -1.25 -20.61 47.64
C SER A 234 -0.50 -21.62 46.78
N HIS A 235 0.82 -21.70 46.96
CA HIS A 235 1.64 -22.74 46.32
C HIS A 235 1.30 -24.11 46.92
N GLY A 236 1.16 -25.14 46.06
CA GLY A 236 0.72 -26.47 46.49
C GLY A 236 1.71 -27.18 47.42
N SER A 237 3.02 -26.95 47.24
CA SER A 237 4.10 -27.76 47.82
C SER A 237 5.21 -27.00 48.55
N VAL A 238 5.12 -25.67 48.60
CA VAL A 238 6.13 -24.80 49.24
C VAL A 238 5.40 -23.86 50.17
N TYR A 239 5.84 -23.74 51.42
CA TYR A 239 5.14 -22.93 52.42
C TYR A 239 6.12 -22.25 53.41
N PRO A 240 5.93 -20.95 53.77
CA PRO A 240 4.86 -20.04 53.33
C PRO A 240 5.07 -19.50 51.91
N TYR A 241 4.08 -19.72 51.04
CA TYR A 241 4.04 -19.15 49.70
C TYR A 241 2.58 -18.96 49.24
N GLY A 242 2.10 -17.72 49.24
CA GLY A 242 0.71 -17.37 48.93
C GLY A 242 0.25 -16.10 49.66
N PRO A 243 -1.06 -15.87 49.75
CA PRO A 243 -1.61 -14.69 50.41
C PRO A 243 -1.65 -14.85 51.93
N PHE A 244 -1.34 -13.75 52.63
CA PHE A 244 -1.46 -13.61 54.07
C PHE A 244 -2.22 -12.33 54.40
N GLU A 245 -3.24 -12.46 55.23
CA GLU A 245 -4.10 -11.37 55.66
C GLU A 245 -3.34 -10.41 56.60
N THR A 246 -3.64 -9.12 56.49
CA THR A 246 -3.01 -8.03 57.26
C THR A 246 -4.07 -7.17 57.95
N GLY A 247 -3.66 -6.33 58.90
CA GLY A 247 -4.53 -5.38 59.57
C GLY A 247 -5.24 -4.43 58.60
N GLY A 248 -6.51 -4.11 58.90
CA GLY A 248 -7.33 -3.22 58.07
C GLY A 248 -7.96 -3.86 56.84
N GLY A 249 -7.95 -5.18 56.72
CA GLY A 249 -8.67 -5.93 55.67
C GLY A 249 -7.90 -6.13 54.35
N GLY A 250 -6.60 -5.78 54.30
CA GLY A 250 -5.73 -6.04 53.15
C GLY A 250 -5.02 -7.40 53.24
N SER A 251 -4.35 -7.81 52.17
CA SER A 251 -3.48 -8.99 52.14
C SER A 251 -2.19 -8.71 51.37
N VAL A 252 -1.15 -9.50 51.64
CA VAL A 252 0.12 -9.49 50.90
C VAL A 252 0.42 -10.88 50.36
N MET A 253 1.00 -10.95 49.16
CA MET A 253 1.61 -12.19 48.66
C MET A 253 3.05 -12.23 49.11
N LEU A 254 3.50 -13.33 49.71
CA LEU A 254 4.91 -13.58 49.98
C LEU A 254 5.27 -15.01 49.61
N GLY A 255 6.55 -15.23 49.30
CA GLY A 255 7.11 -16.54 49.02
C GLY A 255 8.44 -16.74 49.73
N VAL A 256 8.57 -17.86 50.42
CA VAL A 256 9.82 -18.35 51.02
C VAL A 256 10.18 -19.67 50.35
N GLN A 257 11.31 -19.70 49.65
CA GLN A 257 11.72 -20.87 48.87
C GLN A 257 12.79 -21.72 49.54
N ASN A 258 13.53 -21.18 50.50
CA ASN A 258 14.63 -21.88 51.16
C ASN A 258 14.75 -21.53 52.64
N GLU A 259 15.53 -22.34 53.37
CA GLU A 259 15.65 -22.21 54.83
C GLU A 259 16.34 -20.92 55.29
N ARG A 260 17.16 -20.29 54.43
CA ARG A 260 17.77 -18.99 54.77
C ARG A 260 16.72 -17.88 54.74
N GLU A 261 15.85 -17.87 53.73
CA GLU A 261 14.71 -16.96 53.67
C GLU A 261 13.71 -17.21 54.80
N TRP A 262 13.50 -18.48 55.18
CA TRP A 262 12.66 -18.83 56.32
C TRP A 262 13.19 -18.25 57.64
N ALA A 263 14.49 -18.40 57.91
CA ALA A 263 15.12 -17.82 59.09
C ALA A 263 15.02 -16.28 59.09
N LYS A 264 15.22 -15.63 57.94
CA LYS A 264 15.06 -14.17 57.79
C LYS A 264 13.62 -13.72 58.00
N LEU A 265 12.63 -14.42 57.44
CA LEU A 265 11.22 -14.13 57.64
C LEU A 265 10.88 -14.20 59.15
N CYS A 266 11.34 -15.24 59.83
CA CYS A 266 11.13 -15.40 61.27
C CYS A 266 11.78 -14.26 62.07
N ALA A 267 13.06 -13.97 61.83
CA ALA A 267 13.82 -13.02 62.65
C ALA A 267 13.51 -11.54 62.35
N GLU A 268 13.35 -11.17 61.08
CA GLU A 268 13.33 -9.77 60.64
C GLU A 268 11.93 -9.26 60.28
N VAL A 269 11.02 -10.14 59.86
CA VAL A 269 9.67 -9.75 59.42
C VAL A 269 8.64 -10.05 60.51
N LEU A 270 8.64 -11.29 61.00
CA LEU A 270 7.75 -11.75 62.07
C LEU A 270 8.25 -11.37 63.46
N GLU A 271 9.54 -11.03 63.60
CA GLU A 271 10.21 -10.73 64.87
C GLU A 271 10.10 -11.89 65.91
N LEU A 272 10.04 -13.13 65.40
CA LEU A 272 9.93 -14.38 66.16
C LEU A 272 11.05 -15.36 65.75
N PRO A 273 12.33 -15.09 66.09
CA PRO A 273 13.46 -15.90 65.61
C PRO A 273 13.42 -17.37 66.04
N SER A 274 12.80 -17.69 67.19
CA SER A 274 12.63 -19.07 67.67
C SER A 274 11.72 -19.92 66.79
N LEU A 275 10.92 -19.30 65.91
CA LEU A 275 10.06 -20.01 64.97
C LEU A 275 10.86 -20.77 63.91
N ALA A 276 12.06 -20.28 63.56
CA ALA A 276 12.92 -20.87 62.54
C ALA A 276 13.39 -22.28 62.90
N THR A 277 13.61 -22.56 64.20
CA THR A 277 14.09 -23.84 64.71
C THR A 277 12.98 -24.68 65.36
N ASN A 278 11.72 -24.25 65.26
CA ASN A 278 10.60 -25.01 65.81
C ASN A 278 10.47 -26.37 65.10
N PRO A 279 10.38 -27.50 65.82
CA PRO A 279 10.27 -28.82 65.19
C PRO A 279 9.10 -29.00 64.22
N ARG A 280 8.05 -28.17 64.33
CA ARG A 280 6.91 -28.18 63.38
C ARG A 280 7.17 -27.45 62.07
N PHE A 281 8.19 -26.58 62.02
CA PHE A 281 8.43 -25.64 60.90
C PHE A 281 9.87 -25.62 60.41
N ALA A 282 10.70 -26.57 60.86
CA ALA A 282 12.15 -26.58 60.64
C ALA A 282 12.57 -26.80 59.17
N ASP A 283 11.72 -27.41 58.36
CA ASP A 283 11.92 -27.55 56.91
C ASP A 283 10.59 -27.36 56.14
N ASN A 284 10.69 -27.26 54.81
CA ASN A 284 9.54 -27.03 53.95
C ASN A 284 8.44 -28.10 54.06
N SER A 285 8.81 -29.38 54.20
CA SER A 285 7.83 -30.47 54.29
C SER A 285 7.01 -30.32 55.57
N LEU A 286 7.68 -30.09 56.69
CA LEU A 286 7.03 -29.87 57.99
C LEU A 286 6.16 -28.61 57.99
N ARG A 287 6.62 -27.52 57.35
CA ARG A 287 5.80 -26.30 57.17
C ARG A 287 4.55 -26.55 56.32
N THR A 288 4.67 -27.39 55.29
CA THR A 288 3.58 -27.74 54.38
C THR A 288 2.52 -28.60 55.08
N GLU A 289 2.95 -29.58 55.87
CA GLU A 289 2.09 -30.41 56.73
C GLU A 289 1.36 -29.57 57.79
N ASN A 290 2.04 -28.59 58.38
CA ASN A 290 1.52 -27.73 59.44
C ASN A 290 1.03 -26.35 58.93
N ARG A 291 0.67 -26.24 57.65
CA ARG A 291 0.38 -24.95 56.98
C ARG A 291 -0.68 -24.10 57.66
N GLN A 292 -1.76 -24.70 58.18
CA GLN A 292 -2.86 -23.98 58.82
C GLN A 292 -2.39 -23.30 60.11
N GLN A 293 -1.61 -24.03 60.91
CA GLN A 293 -1.05 -23.52 62.16
C GLN A 293 -0.04 -22.41 61.89
N LEU A 294 0.84 -22.61 60.89
CA LEU A 294 1.81 -21.58 60.52
C LEU A 294 1.13 -20.35 59.89
N LYS A 295 0.07 -20.53 59.09
CA LYS A 295 -0.74 -19.42 58.55
C LYS A 295 -1.26 -18.55 59.69
N HIS A 296 -1.84 -19.18 60.72
CA HIS A 296 -2.41 -18.47 61.85
C HIS A 296 -1.36 -17.60 62.55
N ILE A 297 -0.17 -18.15 62.82
CA ILE A 297 0.95 -17.41 63.45
C ILE A 297 1.36 -16.20 62.60
N ILE A 298 1.53 -16.39 61.28
CA ILE A 298 1.94 -15.31 60.37
C ILE A 298 0.86 -14.20 60.35
N CYS A 299 -0.41 -14.58 60.24
CA CYS A 299 -1.51 -13.63 60.15
C CYS A 299 -1.78 -12.92 61.48
N GLU A 300 -1.52 -13.55 62.62
CA GLU A 300 -1.61 -12.92 63.94
C GLU A 300 -0.61 -11.76 64.06
N VAL A 301 0.64 -11.96 63.61
CA VAL A 301 1.64 -10.88 63.56
C VAL A 301 1.21 -9.79 62.58
N PHE A 302 0.76 -10.17 61.38
CA PHE A 302 0.36 -9.23 60.34
C PHE A 302 -0.94 -8.48 60.65
N ALA A 303 -1.81 -8.99 61.53
CA ALA A 303 -3.05 -8.32 61.93
C ALA A 303 -2.79 -6.95 62.58
N ASN A 304 -1.62 -6.74 63.17
CA ASN A 304 -1.21 -5.47 63.78
C ASN A 304 -0.54 -4.49 62.78
N LEU A 305 -0.36 -4.90 61.52
CA LEU A 305 0.35 -4.14 60.51
C LEU A 305 -0.55 -3.90 59.30
N SER A 306 -0.42 -2.73 58.67
CA SER A 306 -1.04 -2.53 57.35
C SER A 306 -0.29 -3.30 56.26
N ALA A 307 -0.95 -3.64 55.15
CA ALA A 307 -0.30 -4.29 54.00
C ALA A 307 0.96 -3.55 53.51
N LYS A 308 0.95 -2.21 53.52
CA LYS A 308 2.11 -1.38 53.13
C LYS A 308 3.30 -1.57 54.08
N GLU A 309 3.02 -1.67 55.37
CA GLU A 309 4.06 -1.88 56.39
C GLU A 309 4.64 -3.29 56.32
N VAL A 310 3.80 -4.30 56.06
CA VAL A 310 4.27 -5.68 55.84
C VAL A 310 5.17 -5.75 54.59
N LEU A 311 4.78 -5.15 53.47
CA LEU A 311 5.60 -5.10 52.25
C LEU A 311 6.95 -4.41 52.51
N ARG A 312 6.95 -3.29 53.23
CA ARG A 312 8.20 -2.58 53.61
C ARG A 312 9.14 -3.47 54.42
N ARG A 313 8.60 -4.28 55.34
CA ARG A 313 9.39 -5.25 56.12
C ARG A 313 9.94 -6.37 55.23
N LEU A 314 9.11 -6.92 54.35
CA LEU A 314 9.50 -7.96 53.40
C LEU A 314 10.60 -7.47 52.45
N ASP A 315 10.47 -6.26 51.90
CA ASP A 315 11.48 -5.63 51.02
C ASP A 315 12.80 -5.42 51.76
N LYS A 316 12.75 -4.91 53.00
CA LYS A 316 13.95 -4.71 53.84
C LYS A 316 14.66 -6.03 54.11
N ALA A 317 13.91 -7.11 54.39
CA ALA A 317 14.44 -8.44 54.63
C ALA A 317 14.84 -9.19 53.35
N GLN A 318 14.59 -8.60 52.17
CA GLN A 318 14.77 -9.21 50.85
C GLN A 318 13.98 -10.51 50.68
N ILE A 319 12.76 -10.56 51.23
CA ILE A 319 11.82 -11.67 51.03
C ILE A 319 10.93 -11.36 49.82
N ALA A 320 10.83 -12.32 48.90
CA ALA A 320 10.03 -12.19 47.69
C ALA A 320 8.56 -11.94 48.06
N ASN A 321 8.00 -10.84 47.54
CA ASN A 321 6.65 -10.41 47.85
C ASN A 321 5.99 -9.72 46.65
N ALA A 322 4.67 -9.63 46.68
CA ALA A 322 3.88 -8.93 45.68
C ALA A 322 2.53 -8.45 46.24
N GLN A 323 1.89 -7.53 45.52
CA GLN A 323 0.48 -7.20 45.68
C GLN A 323 -0.33 -7.85 44.55
N VAL A 324 -1.50 -8.39 44.87
CA VAL A 324 -2.46 -8.81 43.84
C VAL A 324 -3.07 -7.55 43.21
N LYS A 325 -2.77 -7.31 41.93
CA LYS A 325 -3.37 -6.22 41.15
C LYS A 325 -4.59 -6.74 40.40
N ASP A 326 -5.60 -5.89 40.22
CA ASP A 326 -6.66 -6.11 39.24
C ASP A 326 -6.19 -5.69 37.83
N MET A 327 -7.07 -5.81 36.83
CA MET A 327 -6.70 -5.53 35.44
C MET A 327 -6.38 -4.04 35.21
N GLN A 328 -7.03 -3.12 35.92
CA GLN A 328 -6.71 -1.69 35.83
C GLN A 328 -5.35 -1.40 36.47
N GLY A 329 -5.09 -1.97 37.65
CA GLY A 329 -3.80 -1.89 38.32
C GLY A 329 -2.64 -2.49 37.52
N LEU A 330 -2.90 -3.43 36.62
CA LEU A 330 -1.90 -3.94 35.66
C LEU A 330 -1.60 -2.94 34.54
N TRP A 331 -2.61 -2.27 33.99
CA TRP A 331 -2.41 -1.15 33.04
C TRP A 331 -1.57 -0.03 33.69
N ASP A 332 -1.88 0.28 34.94
CA ASP A 332 -1.21 1.33 35.70
C ASP A 332 0.09 0.89 36.38
N HIS A 333 0.59 -0.32 36.09
CA HIS A 333 1.71 -0.90 36.81
C HIS A 333 3.00 -0.06 36.68
N GLU A 334 3.51 0.42 37.82
CA GLU A 334 4.66 1.34 37.90
C GLU A 334 5.89 0.81 37.17
N GLN A 335 6.24 -0.47 37.38
CA GLN A 335 7.38 -1.08 36.70
C GLN A 335 7.24 -1.16 35.18
N LEU A 336 6.03 -1.41 34.65
CA LEU A 336 5.81 -1.47 33.19
C LEU A 336 5.89 -0.08 32.58
N ARG A 337 5.37 0.92 33.28
CA ARG A 337 5.48 2.34 32.91
C ARG A 337 6.94 2.81 32.94
N ALA A 338 7.67 2.54 34.02
CA ALA A 338 9.09 2.89 34.16
C ALA A 338 9.97 2.24 33.10
N ARG A 339 9.58 1.05 32.63
CA ARG A 339 10.25 0.33 31.54
C ARG A 339 9.75 0.70 30.13
N GLY A 340 8.86 1.70 30.01
CA GLY A 340 8.32 2.15 28.72
C GLY A 340 7.64 1.03 27.93
N ARG A 341 6.91 0.12 28.60
CA ARG A 341 6.37 -1.09 27.96
C ARG A 341 5.10 -0.89 27.15
N TRP A 342 4.45 0.25 27.28
CA TRP A 342 3.24 0.60 26.56
C TRP A 342 3.59 1.44 25.32
N THR A 343 2.96 1.10 24.21
CA THR A 343 2.98 1.85 22.94
C THR A 343 1.56 1.95 22.41
N GLU A 344 1.38 2.54 21.23
CA GLU A 344 0.10 2.60 20.53
C GLU A 344 0.10 1.76 19.26
N VAL A 345 -1.07 1.26 18.88
CA VAL A 345 -1.35 0.57 17.61
C VAL A 345 -2.62 1.14 17.02
N GLU A 346 -2.64 1.35 15.70
CA GLU A 346 -3.82 1.86 14.99
C GLU A 346 -4.88 0.76 14.77
N THR A 347 -6.15 1.16 14.80
CA THR A 347 -7.31 0.34 14.44
C THR A 347 -8.30 1.15 13.60
N SER A 348 -9.36 0.52 13.09
CA SER A 348 -10.46 1.23 12.41
C SER A 348 -11.16 2.27 13.32
N GLU A 349 -11.05 2.11 14.64
CA GLU A 349 -11.66 2.97 15.66
C GLU A 349 -10.63 3.89 16.34
N GLY A 350 -9.47 4.10 15.70
CA GLY A 350 -8.38 4.97 16.18
C GLY A 350 -7.25 4.24 16.89
N MET A 351 -6.36 5.02 17.53
CA MET A 351 -5.20 4.52 18.27
C MET A 351 -5.62 3.88 19.59
N ILE A 352 -4.99 2.76 19.93
CA ILE A 352 -5.21 2.05 21.20
C ILE A 352 -3.87 1.69 21.85
N PRO A 353 -3.82 1.58 23.20
CA PRO A 353 -2.61 1.17 23.88
C PRO A 353 -2.34 -0.33 23.67
N ALA A 354 -1.08 -0.69 23.46
CA ALA A 354 -0.60 -2.05 23.27
C ALA A 354 0.70 -2.30 24.05
N LEU A 355 0.88 -3.53 24.52
CA LEU A 355 2.11 -3.95 25.20
C LEU A 355 3.19 -4.31 24.17
N LEU A 356 4.39 -3.76 24.34
CA LEU A 356 5.56 -4.17 23.57
C LEU A 356 5.87 -5.66 23.78
N PRO A 357 6.25 -6.40 22.71
CA PRO A 357 6.59 -7.82 22.83
C PRO A 357 7.68 -8.08 23.88
N PRO A 358 7.52 -9.10 24.74
CA PRO A 358 8.53 -9.45 25.74
C PRO A 358 9.89 -9.73 25.10
N GLY A 359 10.97 -9.26 25.73
CA GLY A 359 12.35 -9.41 25.23
C GLY A 359 12.81 -8.33 24.25
N ILE A 360 11.89 -7.54 23.69
CA ILE A 360 12.20 -6.40 22.82
C ILE A 360 12.46 -5.15 23.66
N VAL A 361 13.57 -4.43 23.43
CA VAL A 361 13.98 -3.30 24.28
C VAL A 361 13.55 -1.95 23.72
N SER A 362 13.32 -1.85 22.40
CA SER A 362 12.88 -0.62 21.73
C SER A 362 11.86 -0.89 20.61
N LEU A 363 11.07 0.13 20.25
CA LEU A 363 10.14 0.06 19.12
C LEU A 363 10.84 -0.21 17.77
N GLU A 364 12.12 0.12 17.65
CA GLU A 364 12.91 -0.13 16.44
C GLU A 364 13.19 -1.63 16.17
N GLU A 365 12.98 -2.49 17.17
CA GLU A 365 13.28 -3.93 17.11
C GLU A 365 12.02 -4.78 16.89
N THR A 366 10.87 -4.17 16.62
CA THR A 366 9.61 -4.88 16.42
C THR A 366 8.64 -4.13 15.51
N GLN A 367 7.70 -4.86 14.92
CA GLN A 367 6.64 -4.28 14.09
C GLN A 367 5.32 -4.16 14.86
N MET A 368 4.85 -2.93 15.06
CA MET A 368 3.61 -2.60 15.79
C MET A 368 2.60 -1.85 14.90
N ASN A 369 2.33 -2.38 13.70
CA ASN A 369 1.46 -1.77 12.69
C ASN A 369 -0.03 -2.01 12.99
N LYS A 370 -0.90 -1.33 12.24
CA LYS A 370 -2.36 -1.37 12.32
C LYS A 370 -2.94 -2.79 12.43
N VAL A 371 -4.05 -2.92 13.16
CA VAL A 371 -4.92 -4.11 13.14
C VAL A 371 -5.84 -4.05 11.91
N PRO A 372 -5.83 -5.04 11.00
CA PRO A 372 -6.48 -4.89 9.71
C PRO A 372 -8.00 -5.10 9.75
N GLU A 373 -8.69 -4.33 8.91
CA GLU A 373 -10.09 -4.58 8.56
C GLU A 373 -10.22 -5.81 7.62
N ILE A 374 -11.42 -6.36 7.50
CA ILE A 374 -11.68 -7.55 6.67
C ILE A 374 -11.40 -7.19 5.21
N GLY A 375 -10.42 -7.85 4.60
CA GLY A 375 -10.09 -7.66 3.18
C GLY A 375 -9.49 -6.30 2.85
N GLU A 376 -8.99 -5.55 3.85
CA GLU A 376 -8.33 -4.25 3.67
C GLU A 376 -7.21 -4.30 2.62
N HIS A 377 -6.56 -5.46 2.47
CA HIS A 377 -5.40 -5.65 1.60
C HIS A 377 -5.72 -6.42 0.32
N ASN A 378 -7.00 -6.65 0.01
CA ASN A 378 -7.43 -7.41 -1.18
C ASN A 378 -6.82 -6.85 -2.47
N ALA A 379 -7.00 -5.56 -2.74
CA ALA A 379 -6.55 -4.94 -3.99
C ALA A 379 -5.02 -5.06 -4.16
N LYS A 380 -4.27 -4.71 -3.10
CA LYS A 380 -2.80 -4.81 -3.06
C LYS A 380 -2.32 -6.24 -3.35
N ILE A 381 -2.81 -7.21 -2.59
CA ILE A 381 -2.36 -8.60 -2.70
C ILE A 381 -2.78 -9.21 -4.05
N LEU A 382 -3.97 -8.89 -4.56
CA LEU A 382 -4.42 -9.39 -5.85
C LEU A 382 -3.63 -8.79 -7.02
N ALA A 383 -3.25 -7.50 -6.93
CA ALA A 383 -2.39 -6.85 -7.93
C ALA A 383 -1.00 -7.51 -8.00
N GLU A 384 -0.41 -7.87 -6.85
CA GLU A 384 0.86 -8.62 -6.80
C GLU A 384 0.81 -10.00 -7.46
N LEU A 385 -0.39 -10.52 -7.73
CA LEU A 385 -0.63 -11.81 -8.37
C LEU A 385 -1.01 -11.70 -9.86
N MET A 386 -1.11 -10.48 -10.41
CA MET A 386 -1.33 -10.26 -11.85
C MET A 386 -0.06 -10.55 -12.66
N VAL A 387 -0.23 -10.97 -13.92
CA VAL A 387 0.86 -11.40 -14.82
C VAL A 387 0.85 -10.50 -16.06
N ASP A 388 1.98 -9.90 -16.39
CA ASP A 388 2.20 -9.25 -17.69
C ASP A 388 2.18 -10.31 -18.79
N VAL A 389 1.33 -10.10 -19.81
CA VAL A 389 1.30 -10.93 -21.02
C VAL A 389 2.06 -10.18 -22.10
N SER A 390 3.12 -10.79 -22.63
CA SER A 390 3.90 -10.24 -23.74
C SER A 390 3.04 -10.07 -25.00
N GLU A 391 3.30 -9.00 -25.77
CA GLU A 391 2.69 -8.80 -27.08
C GLU A 391 2.85 -10.06 -27.97
N PRO A 392 1.77 -10.58 -28.58
CA PRO A 392 1.85 -11.73 -29.46
C PRO A 392 2.68 -11.40 -30.72
N SER A 393 3.83 -12.04 -30.89
CA SER A 393 4.76 -11.74 -31.99
C SER A 393 4.41 -12.44 -33.31
N GLU A 394 3.74 -13.60 -33.27
CA GLU A 394 3.36 -14.41 -34.44
C GLU A 394 1.83 -14.48 -34.61
N LEU A 395 1.32 -14.18 -35.81
CA LEU A 395 -0.11 -14.19 -36.17
C LEU A 395 -0.40 -15.31 -37.18
N LYS A 396 -1.53 -16.01 -37.04
CA LYS A 396 -1.98 -17.05 -37.98
C LYS A 396 -2.67 -16.44 -39.21
N ASP A 397 -3.00 -17.29 -40.17
CA ASP A 397 -3.77 -16.92 -41.36
C ASP A 397 -5.14 -16.32 -40.96
N SER A 398 -5.50 -15.19 -41.56
CA SER A 398 -6.71 -14.40 -41.28
C SER A 398 -6.81 -13.82 -39.85
N GLU A 399 -5.74 -13.82 -39.05
CA GLU A 399 -5.70 -13.13 -37.76
C GLU A 399 -5.18 -11.69 -37.90
N VAL A 400 -5.63 -10.81 -36.99
CA VAL A 400 -5.12 -9.44 -36.87
C VAL A 400 -4.84 -9.12 -35.41
N LEU A 401 -3.73 -8.42 -35.17
CA LEU A 401 -3.43 -7.83 -33.88
C LEU A 401 -4.07 -6.45 -33.82
N VAL A 402 -4.92 -6.24 -32.82
CA VAL A 402 -5.58 -4.96 -32.56
C VAL A 402 -5.03 -4.40 -31.26
N LYS A 403 -4.59 -3.14 -31.32
CA LYS A 403 -4.35 -2.32 -30.13
C LYS A 403 -5.69 -1.77 -29.67
N ILE A 404 -6.14 -2.21 -28.51
CA ILE A 404 -7.43 -1.80 -27.96
C ILE A 404 -7.28 -0.36 -27.43
N ARG A 405 -8.22 0.52 -27.79
CA ARG A 405 -8.25 1.92 -27.35
C ARG A 405 -9.29 2.16 -26.27
N SER A 406 -10.46 1.54 -26.44
CA SER A 406 -11.57 1.67 -25.50
C SER A 406 -12.32 0.37 -25.37
N VAL A 407 -12.83 0.10 -24.17
CA VAL A 407 -13.64 -1.07 -23.84
C VAL A 407 -14.94 -0.59 -23.21
N SER A 408 -16.06 -1.17 -23.63
CA SER A 408 -17.36 -0.85 -23.04
C SER A 408 -17.91 -2.02 -22.24
N LEU A 409 -18.42 -1.71 -21.06
CA LEU A 409 -18.93 -2.72 -20.15
C LEU A 409 -20.41 -3.02 -20.44
N ASN A 410 -20.80 -4.28 -20.26
CA ASN A 410 -22.16 -4.78 -20.30
C ASN A 410 -22.50 -5.48 -18.98
N PHE A 411 -23.78 -5.53 -18.62
CA PHE A 411 -24.21 -6.14 -17.36
C PHE A 411 -23.72 -7.59 -17.22
N ARG A 412 -23.67 -8.35 -18.33
CA ARG A 412 -23.10 -9.70 -18.38
C ARG A 412 -21.66 -9.78 -17.86
N ASP A 413 -20.86 -8.75 -18.06
CA ASP A 413 -19.44 -8.77 -17.68
C ASP A 413 -19.31 -8.82 -16.16
N THR A 414 -20.26 -8.22 -15.44
CA THR A 414 -20.34 -8.33 -13.97
C THR A 414 -20.64 -9.76 -13.53
N GLU A 415 -21.60 -10.44 -14.19
CA GLU A 415 -21.94 -11.83 -13.86
C GLU A 415 -20.83 -12.81 -14.22
N VAL A 416 -20.11 -12.57 -15.34
CA VAL A 416 -18.92 -13.34 -15.71
C VAL A 416 -17.87 -13.22 -14.61
N CYS A 417 -17.55 -12.00 -14.16
CA CYS A 417 -16.58 -11.78 -13.09
C CYS A 417 -17.02 -12.38 -11.74
N MET A 418 -18.32 -12.42 -11.46
CA MET A 418 -18.86 -13.04 -10.24
C MET A 418 -18.92 -14.57 -10.32
N GLY A 419 -18.99 -15.14 -11.53
CA GLY A 419 -19.19 -16.58 -11.78
C GLY A 419 -20.66 -16.99 -11.85
N GLU A 420 -21.57 -16.05 -12.09
CA GLU A 420 -23.04 -16.26 -12.07
C GLU A 420 -23.66 -16.44 -13.47
N TYR A 421 -22.84 -16.32 -14.52
CA TYR A 421 -23.25 -16.48 -15.92
C TYR A 421 -23.32 -17.97 -16.36
N GLY A 422 -24.19 -18.75 -15.72
CA GLY A 422 -24.25 -20.22 -15.86
C GLY A 422 -25.43 -20.83 -16.62
N HIS A 423 -26.25 -20.02 -17.31
CA HIS A 423 -27.51 -20.46 -17.93
C HIS A 423 -27.35 -21.12 -19.31
N HIS A 424 -26.14 -21.14 -19.88
CA HIS A 424 -25.81 -21.86 -21.11
C HIS A 424 -24.93 -23.08 -20.78
N LYS A 425 -25.51 -24.28 -20.77
CA LYS A 425 -24.81 -25.54 -20.38
C LYS A 425 -23.58 -25.88 -21.24
N THR A 426 -23.45 -25.27 -22.42
CA THR A 426 -22.38 -25.50 -23.40
C THR A 426 -21.16 -24.60 -23.21
N ILE A 427 -21.23 -23.63 -22.30
CA ILE A 427 -20.13 -22.71 -22.01
C ILE A 427 -19.33 -23.25 -20.82
N ALA A 428 -18.08 -23.66 -21.05
CA ALA A 428 -17.19 -24.09 -19.99
C ALA A 428 -16.88 -22.91 -19.06
N THR A 429 -17.10 -23.09 -17.76
CA THR A 429 -16.85 -22.10 -16.71
C THR A 429 -15.75 -22.64 -15.80
N GLY A 430 -14.50 -22.18 -15.98
CA GLY A 430 -13.38 -22.70 -15.18
C GLY A 430 -11.96 -22.24 -15.53
N GLY A 431 -11.77 -21.29 -16.44
CA GLY A 431 -10.44 -20.79 -16.84
C GLY A 431 -10.15 -19.35 -16.40
N GLU A 432 -8.88 -18.95 -16.41
CA GLU A 432 -8.48 -17.53 -16.34
C GLU A 432 -9.01 -16.82 -17.58
N ILE A 433 -9.86 -15.81 -17.38
CA ILE A 433 -10.50 -15.11 -18.50
C ILE A 433 -10.38 -13.60 -18.34
N VAL A 434 -9.99 -12.94 -19.44
CA VAL A 434 -10.12 -11.49 -19.57
C VAL A 434 -11.62 -11.20 -19.80
N PRO A 435 -12.28 -10.34 -19.01
CA PRO A 435 -13.70 -10.04 -19.20
C PRO A 435 -13.92 -9.10 -20.40
N THR A 436 -15.20 -8.77 -20.65
CA THR A 436 -15.71 -7.85 -21.69
C THR A 436 -15.70 -8.38 -23.12
N SER A 437 -16.70 -7.98 -23.89
CA SER A 437 -16.83 -8.30 -25.32
C SER A 437 -16.66 -7.10 -26.23
N ASP A 438 -16.96 -5.90 -25.75
CA ASP A 438 -17.10 -4.71 -26.57
C ASP A 438 -15.82 -3.90 -26.51
N CYS A 439 -15.22 -3.66 -27.66
CA CYS A 439 -14.09 -2.75 -27.77
C CYS A 439 -14.06 -2.01 -29.09
N CYS A 440 -13.34 -0.88 -29.10
CA CYS A 440 -12.81 -0.23 -30.29
C CYS A 440 -11.29 -0.22 -30.20
N GLY A 441 -10.64 -0.43 -31.34
CA GLY A 441 -9.18 -0.45 -31.42
C GLY A 441 -8.67 -0.15 -32.82
N VAL A 442 -7.36 -0.17 -32.97
CA VAL A 442 -6.66 0.05 -34.24
C VAL A 442 -5.92 -1.22 -34.63
N VAL A 443 -6.05 -1.64 -35.89
CA VAL A 443 -5.26 -2.76 -36.43
C VAL A 443 -3.79 -2.33 -36.50
N VAL A 444 -2.92 -3.05 -35.79
CA VAL A 444 -1.47 -2.74 -35.75
C VAL A 444 -0.63 -3.74 -36.53
N LYS A 445 -1.14 -4.96 -36.77
CA LYS A 445 -0.46 -5.99 -37.55
C LYS A 445 -1.47 -6.97 -38.15
N LEU A 446 -1.21 -7.43 -39.37
CA LEU A 446 -2.02 -8.46 -40.04
C LEU A 446 -1.23 -9.77 -40.19
N GLY A 447 -1.92 -10.89 -39.99
CA GLY A 447 -1.46 -12.20 -40.43
C GLY A 447 -1.63 -12.39 -41.94
N PRO A 448 -1.04 -13.45 -42.52
CA PRO A 448 -1.27 -13.83 -43.93
C PRO A 448 -2.77 -13.95 -44.24
N GLY A 449 -3.22 -13.56 -45.44
CA GLY A 449 -4.63 -13.68 -45.86
C GLY A 449 -5.63 -12.71 -45.21
N ALA A 450 -5.27 -12.01 -44.13
CA ALA A 450 -6.18 -11.08 -43.46
C ALA A 450 -6.51 -9.83 -44.29
N SER A 451 -5.60 -9.41 -45.18
CA SER A 451 -5.82 -8.29 -46.12
C SER A 451 -6.94 -8.57 -47.11
N ASP A 452 -7.14 -9.84 -47.48
CA ASP A 452 -8.16 -10.26 -48.44
C ASP A 452 -9.59 -10.14 -47.85
N LEU A 453 -9.69 -9.97 -46.53
CA LEU A 453 -10.92 -9.72 -45.80
C LEU A 453 -11.22 -8.21 -45.61
N GLY A 454 -10.47 -7.34 -46.28
CA GLY A 454 -10.77 -5.91 -46.41
C GLY A 454 -10.27 -5.02 -45.27
N LEU A 455 -9.43 -5.53 -44.37
CA LEU A 455 -8.76 -4.76 -43.30
C LEU A 455 -7.32 -4.40 -43.70
N LYS A 456 -6.81 -3.28 -43.17
CA LYS A 456 -5.40 -2.86 -43.27
C LYS A 456 -4.90 -2.28 -41.94
N GLU A 457 -3.59 -2.17 -41.79
CA GLU A 457 -2.98 -1.48 -40.63
C GLU A 457 -3.47 -0.04 -40.57
N GLY A 458 -3.75 0.44 -39.35
CA GLY A 458 -4.34 1.74 -39.09
C GLY A 458 -5.86 1.80 -39.19
N ASP A 459 -6.55 0.75 -39.68
CA ASP A 459 -8.02 0.73 -39.66
C ASP A 459 -8.55 0.72 -38.21
N ARG A 460 -9.54 1.59 -37.95
CA ARG A 460 -10.30 1.59 -36.69
C ARG A 460 -11.40 0.53 -36.78
N VAL A 461 -11.45 -0.36 -35.79
CA VAL A 461 -12.32 -1.53 -35.79
C VAL A 461 -13.01 -1.74 -34.45
N ALA A 462 -14.23 -2.28 -34.50
CA ALA A 462 -14.96 -2.75 -33.34
C ALA A 462 -15.14 -4.28 -33.39
N SER A 463 -15.16 -4.92 -32.21
CA SER A 463 -15.42 -6.34 -32.08
C SER A 463 -16.89 -6.67 -32.35
N ILE A 464 -17.16 -7.87 -32.90
CA ILE A 464 -18.48 -8.51 -32.77
C ILE A 464 -18.49 -9.39 -31.51
N PHE A 465 -19.64 -9.50 -30.84
CA PHE A 465 -19.73 -10.26 -29.58
C PHE A 465 -19.34 -11.74 -29.75
N ILE A 466 -19.89 -12.39 -30.78
CA ILE A 466 -19.67 -13.80 -31.08
C ILE A 466 -18.97 -13.88 -32.44
N GLN A 467 -17.70 -14.30 -32.43
CA GLN A 467 -16.78 -14.11 -33.56
C GLN A 467 -17.20 -14.89 -34.83
N THR A 468 -18.03 -15.93 -34.71
CA THR A 468 -18.55 -16.71 -35.84
C THR A 468 -20.00 -16.40 -36.21
N HIS A 469 -20.69 -15.52 -35.47
CA HIS A 469 -22.08 -15.15 -35.79
C HIS A 469 -22.09 -14.08 -36.88
N LEU A 470 -21.91 -14.51 -38.13
CA LEU A 470 -21.73 -13.61 -39.26
C LEU A 470 -23.05 -13.15 -39.91
N THR A 471 -24.05 -14.02 -39.94
CA THR A 471 -25.39 -13.74 -40.50
C THR A 471 -26.45 -14.64 -39.85
N GLY A 472 -27.73 -14.28 -40.00
CA GLY A 472 -28.86 -15.13 -39.64
C GLY A 472 -29.09 -15.34 -38.13
N GLN A 473 -29.83 -16.40 -37.78
CA GLN A 473 -30.07 -16.81 -36.39
C GLN A 473 -28.83 -17.51 -35.82
N ILE A 474 -28.56 -17.23 -34.54
CA ILE A 474 -27.47 -17.87 -33.81
C ILE A 474 -27.74 -19.36 -33.61
N VAL A 475 -26.69 -20.18 -33.67
CA VAL A 475 -26.77 -21.61 -33.35
C VAL A 475 -25.77 -21.99 -32.26
N GLU A 476 -25.96 -23.16 -31.65
CA GLU A 476 -25.20 -23.64 -30.49
C GLU A 476 -23.67 -23.56 -30.67
N LYS A 477 -23.15 -23.94 -31.85
CA LYS A 477 -21.71 -23.92 -32.15
C LYS A 477 -21.09 -22.52 -32.06
N ASP A 478 -21.87 -21.47 -32.31
CA ASP A 478 -21.35 -20.10 -32.29
C ASP A 478 -21.07 -19.63 -30.86
N MET A 479 -21.80 -20.14 -29.87
CA MET A 479 -21.64 -19.76 -28.46
C MET A 479 -20.24 -20.10 -27.91
N ALA A 480 -19.52 -21.04 -28.53
CA ALA A 480 -18.12 -21.35 -28.20
C ALA A 480 -17.16 -20.20 -28.54
N MET A 481 -17.59 -19.24 -29.37
CA MET A 481 -16.77 -18.14 -29.90
C MET A 481 -17.16 -16.78 -29.29
N GLY A 482 -17.81 -16.78 -28.13
CA GLY A 482 -18.18 -15.57 -27.39
C GLY A 482 -17.00 -14.91 -26.68
N LEU A 483 -16.84 -13.60 -26.89
CA LEU A 483 -15.81 -12.81 -26.22
C LEU A 483 -16.17 -12.53 -24.75
N GLY A 484 -15.17 -12.64 -23.88
CA GLY A 484 -15.32 -12.49 -22.44
C GLY A 484 -15.93 -13.70 -21.74
N LEU A 485 -16.43 -14.71 -22.49
CA LEU A 485 -16.73 -16.09 -22.05
C LEU A 485 -17.30 -16.90 -23.25
N PRO A 486 -16.73 -18.06 -23.64
CA PRO A 486 -15.57 -18.74 -23.06
C PRO A 486 -14.21 -18.23 -23.59
N LEU A 487 -14.18 -17.46 -24.68
CA LEU A 487 -12.94 -16.84 -25.15
C LEU A 487 -12.54 -15.70 -24.22
N GLY A 488 -11.24 -15.43 -24.11
CA GLY A 488 -10.76 -14.19 -23.51
C GLY A 488 -11.48 -12.96 -24.11
N GLY A 489 -11.65 -11.93 -23.32
CA GLY A 489 -12.35 -10.70 -23.67
C GLY A 489 -11.42 -9.57 -24.10
N CYS A 490 -11.94 -8.35 -24.05
CA CYS A 490 -11.30 -7.17 -24.63
C CYS A 490 -10.68 -6.22 -23.60
N LEU A 491 -10.80 -6.49 -22.30
CA LEU A 491 -10.18 -5.70 -21.24
C LEU A 491 -8.65 -5.96 -21.14
N THR A 492 -7.93 -5.60 -22.21
CA THR A 492 -6.49 -5.78 -22.42
C THR A 492 -5.99 -4.70 -23.37
N GLN A 493 -4.69 -4.36 -23.33
CA GLN A 493 -4.10 -3.35 -24.23
C GLN A 493 -3.97 -3.86 -25.67
N TYR A 494 -3.67 -5.15 -25.84
CA TYR A 494 -3.56 -5.80 -27.16
C TYR A 494 -4.33 -7.11 -27.18
N ARG A 495 -4.89 -7.43 -28.35
CA ARG A 495 -5.61 -8.68 -28.58
C ARG A 495 -5.56 -9.11 -30.04
N VAL A 496 -5.40 -10.41 -30.24
CA VAL A 496 -5.55 -11.05 -31.55
C VAL A 496 -7.01 -11.39 -31.80
N PHE A 497 -7.51 -11.04 -32.98
CA PHE A 497 -8.85 -11.39 -33.46
C PHE A 497 -8.76 -12.12 -34.80
N PRO A 498 -9.71 -13.02 -35.11
CA PRO A 498 -9.97 -13.33 -36.51
C PRO A 498 -10.48 -12.07 -37.23
N ALA A 499 -9.94 -11.76 -38.41
CA ALA A 499 -10.32 -10.56 -39.17
C ALA A 499 -11.82 -10.48 -39.48
N TYR A 500 -12.47 -11.64 -39.72
CA TYR A 500 -13.91 -11.69 -39.95
C TYR A 500 -14.74 -11.32 -38.72
N GLY A 501 -14.18 -11.40 -37.51
CA GLY A 501 -14.82 -11.04 -36.24
C GLY A 501 -14.75 -9.55 -35.88
N LEU A 502 -14.38 -8.70 -36.84
CA LEU A 502 -14.27 -7.25 -36.71
C LEU A 502 -15.11 -6.55 -37.77
N VAL A 503 -15.53 -5.32 -37.44
CA VAL A 503 -16.19 -4.38 -38.36
C VAL A 503 -15.46 -3.03 -38.31
N LYS A 504 -15.39 -2.32 -39.45
CA LYS A 504 -14.84 -0.96 -39.49
C LYS A 504 -15.82 0.02 -38.85
N VAL A 505 -15.29 1.00 -38.13
CA VAL A 505 -16.13 2.01 -37.45
C VAL A 505 -16.11 3.33 -38.24
N PRO A 506 -17.24 4.06 -38.30
CA PRO A 506 -17.31 5.37 -38.96
C PRO A 506 -16.38 6.43 -38.33
N ASP A 507 -15.79 7.28 -39.16
CA ASP A 507 -14.82 8.31 -38.73
C ASP A 507 -15.40 9.34 -37.76
N TYR A 508 -16.70 9.61 -37.82
CA TYR A 508 -17.35 10.61 -36.97
C TYR A 508 -17.53 10.17 -35.51
N LEU A 509 -17.38 8.86 -35.23
CA LEU A 509 -17.43 8.32 -33.87
C LEU A 509 -16.03 8.31 -33.27
N THR A 510 -15.94 8.73 -32.01
CA THR A 510 -14.76 8.48 -31.17
C THR A 510 -14.62 6.98 -30.87
N ASP A 511 -13.43 6.54 -30.43
CA ASP A 511 -13.21 5.13 -30.06
C ASP A 511 -14.13 4.69 -28.92
N ASP A 512 -14.35 5.58 -27.95
CA ASP A 512 -15.29 5.42 -26.86
C ASP A 512 -16.73 5.19 -27.32
N GLU A 513 -17.19 6.04 -28.25
CA GLU A 513 -18.54 5.93 -28.80
C GLU A 513 -18.67 4.62 -29.61
N ALA A 514 -17.70 4.30 -30.46
CA ALA A 514 -17.71 3.07 -31.25
C ALA A 514 -17.68 1.81 -30.38
N ALA A 515 -16.89 1.80 -29.29
CA ALA A 515 -16.82 0.70 -28.34
C ALA A 515 -18.16 0.42 -27.65
N CYS A 516 -19.10 1.37 -27.62
CA CYS A 516 -20.40 1.18 -26.97
C CYS A 516 -21.44 0.42 -27.80
N LEU A 517 -21.19 0.24 -29.10
CA LEU A 517 -22.18 -0.29 -30.05
C LEU A 517 -22.33 -1.82 -30.09
N PRO A 518 -21.28 -2.66 -29.97
CA PRO A 518 -21.32 -4.08 -30.32
C PRO A 518 -22.43 -4.91 -29.68
N VAL A 519 -22.67 -4.75 -28.38
CA VAL A 519 -23.77 -5.45 -27.70
C VAL A 519 -25.01 -4.57 -27.62
N ALA A 520 -24.90 -3.35 -27.11
CA ALA A 520 -26.07 -2.53 -26.79
C ALA A 520 -26.88 -2.14 -28.03
N SER A 521 -26.22 -1.57 -29.04
CA SER A 521 -26.88 -1.07 -30.25
C SER A 521 -27.32 -2.19 -31.18
N VAL A 522 -26.53 -3.27 -31.29
CA VAL A 522 -26.91 -4.44 -32.08
C VAL A 522 -28.09 -5.18 -31.46
N THR A 523 -28.12 -5.36 -30.13
CA THR A 523 -29.27 -5.95 -29.42
C THR A 523 -30.54 -5.12 -29.60
N ALA A 524 -30.43 -3.80 -29.47
CA ALA A 524 -31.55 -2.88 -29.69
C ALA A 524 -32.05 -2.92 -31.14
N TRP A 525 -31.13 -2.93 -32.12
CA TRP A 525 -31.47 -3.05 -33.53
C TRP A 525 -32.16 -4.37 -33.85
N MET A 526 -31.64 -5.48 -33.33
CA MET A 526 -32.27 -6.79 -33.47
C MET A 526 -33.67 -6.80 -32.86
N SER A 527 -33.90 -6.12 -31.74
CA SER A 527 -35.22 -6.05 -31.10
C SER A 527 -36.25 -5.32 -31.97
N LEU A 528 -35.81 -4.31 -32.73
CA LEU A 528 -36.68 -3.51 -33.62
C LEU A 528 -36.84 -4.12 -35.02
N ASN A 529 -35.78 -4.73 -35.56
CA ASN A 529 -35.66 -5.05 -36.98
C ASN A 529 -35.40 -6.53 -37.29
N SER A 530 -35.44 -7.44 -36.30
CA SER A 530 -35.22 -8.89 -36.51
C SER A 530 -36.08 -9.50 -37.61
N PHE A 531 -37.32 -9.03 -37.77
CA PHE A 531 -38.28 -9.52 -38.76
C PHE A 531 -38.35 -8.67 -40.03
N GLN A 532 -37.53 -7.63 -40.12
CA GLN A 532 -37.42 -6.80 -41.31
C GLN A 532 -36.29 -7.29 -42.22
N PRO A 533 -36.45 -7.22 -43.55
CA PRO A 533 -35.35 -7.42 -44.48
C PRO A 533 -34.18 -6.46 -44.18
N ILE A 534 -32.94 -6.92 -44.40
CA ILE A 534 -31.77 -6.04 -44.29
C ILE A 534 -31.93 -4.88 -45.28
N GLY A 535 -31.68 -3.66 -44.81
CA GLY A 535 -31.82 -2.42 -45.57
C GLY A 535 -33.24 -1.84 -45.58
N GLN A 536 -34.21 -2.49 -44.94
CA GLN A 536 -35.60 -2.03 -44.85
C GLN A 536 -36.05 -1.94 -43.38
N PRO A 537 -35.41 -1.09 -42.55
CA PRO A 537 -35.74 -1.01 -41.13
C PRO A 537 -37.17 -0.48 -40.91
N LEU A 538 -37.75 -0.87 -39.78
CA LEU A 538 -39.06 -0.39 -39.33
C LEU A 538 -39.05 1.14 -39.22
N ARG A 539 -40.06 1.81 -39.77
CA ARG A 539 -40.24 3.27 -39.67
C ARG A 539 -41.70 3.62 -39.44
N GLY A 540 -41.96 4.80 -38.89
CA GLY A 540 -43.31 5.37 -38.76
C GLY A 540 -43.79 5.59 -37.33
N LYS A 541 -44.44 6.73 -37.09
CA LYS A 541 -44.94 7.12 -35.76
C LYS A 541 -46.09 6.25 -35.25
N ASP A 542 -46.74 5.50 -36.14
CA ASP A 542 -47.80 4.54 -35.81
C ASP A 542 -47.29 3.33 -35.03
N LYS A 543 -45.97 3.12 -35.01
CA LYS A 543 -45.28 2.08 -34.24
C LYS A 543 -44.85 2.60 -32.87
N VAL A 544 -45.29 1.93 -31.82
CA VAL A 544 -44.97 2.30 -30.44
C VAL A 544 -44.02 1.28 -29.81
N VAL A 545 -42.92 1.75 -29.24
CA VAL A 545 -41.89 0.93 -28.60
C VAL A 545 -41.81 1.24 -27.12
N LEU A 546 -41.85 0.19 -26.28
CA LEU A 546 -41.60 0.27 -24.85
C LEU A 546 -40.17 -0.17 -24.53
N LEU A 547 -39.45 0.69 -23.83
CA LEU A 547 -38.04 0.54 -23.45
C LEU A 547 -37.98 0.42 -21.92
N GLN A 548 -37.53 -0.73 -21.41
CA GLN A 548 -37.46 -0.93 -19.97
C GLN A 548 -36.09 -0.62 -19.38
N GLY A 549 -36.07 0.32 -18.44
CA GLY A 549 -34.85 0.78 -17.78
C GLY A 549 -34.08 1.82 -18.60
N THR A 550 -32.90 2.16 -18.11
CA THR A 550 -32.02 3.20 -18.67
C THR A 550 -30.58 2.71 -18.80
N GLY A 551 -30.38 1.40 -18.90
CA GLY A 551 -29.08 0.80 -19.22
C GLY A 551 -28.77 0.87 -20.71
N GLY A 552 -27.61 0.36 -21.12
CA GLY A 552 -27.10 0.48 -22.49
C GLY A 552 -28.09 0.12 -23.59
N VAL A 553 -28.74 -1.05 -23.50
CA VAL A 553 -29.68 -1.52 -24.54
C VAL A 553 -30.93 -0.63 -24.63
N ALA A 554 -31.49 -0.22 -23.50
CA ALA A 554 -32.70 0.61 -23.48
C ALA A 554 -32.43 2.02 -24.04
N ILE A 555 -31.27 2.61 -23.72
CA ILE A 555 -30.89 3.93 -24.25
C ILE A 555 -30.50 3.85 -25.74
N ALA A 556 -29.77 2.81 -26.16
CA ALA A 556 -29.52 2.60 -27.59
C ALA A 556 -30.83 2.39 -28.37
N GLY A 557 -31.77 1.63 -27.80
CA GLY A 557 -33.11 1.43 -28.34
C GLY A 557 -33.90 2.72 -28.47
N LEU A 558 -33.82 3.61 -27.48
CA LEU A 558 -34.44 4.93 -27.54
C LEU A 558 -33.91 5.76 -28.71
N GLN A 559 -32.58 5.86 -28.84
CA GLN A 559 -31.95 6.67 -29.88
C GLN A 559 -32.25 6.12 -31.28
N ILE A 560 -32.18 4.80 -31.46
CA ILE A 560 -32.50 4.13 -32.72
C ILE A 560 -34.00 4.30 -33.05
N ALA A 561 -34.90 4.02 -32.11
CA ALA A 561 -36.33 4.13 -32.34
C ALA A 561 -36.73 5.57 -32.70
N LYS A 562 -36.13 6.56 -32.05
CA LYS A 562 -36.38 7.97 -32.37
C LYS A 562 -35.90 8.34 -33.78
N ALA A 563 -34.71 7.89 -34.17
CA ALA A 563 -34.17 8.12 -35.53
C ALA A 563 -34.99 7.39 -36.61
N LEU A 564 -35.58 6.24 -36.29
CA LEU A 564 -36.54 5.54 -37.16
C LEU A 564 -37.92 6.21 -37.21
N GLY A 565 -38.16 7.23 -36.39
CA GLY A 565 -39.43 7.96 -36.31
C GLY A 565 -40.53 7.20 -35.59
N LEU A 566 -40.19 6.23 -34.72
CA LEU A 566 -41.13 5.47 -33.90
C LEU A 566 -41.55 6.29 -32.67
N THR A 567 -42.72 5.99 -32.11
CA THR A 567 -43.15 6.55 -30.82
C THR A 567 -42.54 5.76 -29.67
N THR A 568 -41.95 6.45 -28.69
CA THR A 568 -41.14 5.82 -27.63
C THR A 568 -41.72 6.03 -26.23
N ILE A 569 -41.79 4.95 -25.46
CA ILE A 569 -42.12 4.98 -24.03
C ILE A 569 -40.94 4.37 -23.29
N ILE A 570 -40.36 5.07 -22.33
CA ILE A 570 -39.24 4.56 -21.51
C ILE A 570 -39.56 4.56 -20.02
N THR A 571 -39.09 3.52 -19.32
CA THR A 571 -39.34 3.36 -17.88
C THR A 571 -38.05 3.45 -17.05
N SER A 572 -38.13 4.00 -15.84
CA SER A 572 -37.02 4.05 -14.89
C SER A 572 -37.51 4.14 -13.45
N SER A 573 -36.63 3.90 -12.48
CA SER A 573 -36.88 4.19 -11.06
C SER A 573 -36.43 5.60 -10.65
N SER A 574 -35.86 6.38 -11.59
CA SER A 574 -35.24 7.67 -11.32
C SER A 574 -35.75 8.73 -12.26
N ASP A 575 -36.39 9.78 -11.72
CA ASP A 575 -36.88 10.91 -12.50
C ASP A 575 -35.73 11.66 -13.18
N LYS A 576 -34.56 11.77 -12.53
CA LYS A 576 -33.37 12.36 -13.13
C LYS A 576 -32.96 11.64 -14.42
N LYS A 577 -33.01 10.30 -14.43
CA LYS A 577 -32.69 9.51 -15.63
C LYS A 577 -33.78 9.63 -16.69
N LEU A 578 -35.05 9.79 -16.30
CA LEU A 578 -36.15 10.01 -17.25
C LEU A 578 -36.03 11.38 -17.94
N GLU A 579 -35.60 12.42 -17.24
CA GLU A 579 -35.32 13.73 -17.85
C GLU A 579 -34.17 13.65 -18.86
N LEU A 580 -33.10 12.92 -18.55
CA LEU A 580 -32.04 12.64 -19.53
C LEU A 580 -32.58 11.89 -20.75
N ALA A 581 -33.48 10.92 -20.55
CA ALA A 581 -34.11 10.20 -21.66
C ALA A 581 -35.04 11.09 -22.52
N LYS A 582 -35.78 12.03 -21.92
CA LYS A 582 -36.51 13.06 -22.69
C LYS A 582 -35.57 13.92 -23.52
N GLY A 583 -34.42 14.28 -22.96
CA GLY A 583 -33.35 14.99 -23.70
C GLY A 583 -32.85 14.23 -24.93
N LEU A 584 -32.91 12.89 -24.91
CA LEU A 584 -32.60 12.02 -26.05
C LEU A 584 -33.81 11.78 -26.99
N GLY A 585 -34.95 12.42 -26.73
CA GLY A 585 -36.12 12.40 -27.61
C GLY A 585 -37.22 11.42 -27.22
N ALA A 586 -37.21 10.86 -26.00
CA ALA A 586 -38.31 10.03 -25.52
C ALA A 586 -39.65 10.78 -25.55
N ASP A 587 -40.67 10.20 -26.19
CA ASP A 587 -41.99 10.83 -26.31
C ASP A 587 -42.76 10.73 -24.99
N TYR A 588 -42.64 9.59 -24.30
CA TYR A 588 -43.24 9.36 -22.99
C TYR A 588 -42.27 8.71 -22.01
N THR A 589 -42.41 9.05 -20.73
CA THR A 589 -41.60 8.52 -19.63
C THR A 589 -42.46 8.03 -18.48
N ILE A 590 -42.11 6.91 -17.86
CA ILE A 590 -42.83 6.36 -16.70
C ILE A 590 -41.84 6.04 -15.57
N ASN A 591 -42.09 6.61 -14.39
CA ASN A 591 -41.38 6.20 -13.18
C ASN A 591 -42.11 5.03 -12.51
N TYR A 592 -41.53 3.83 -12.56
CA TYR A 592 -42.18 2.61 -12.07
C TYR A 592 -42.20 2.50 -10.54
N LYS A 593 -41.45 3.33 -9.79
CA LYS A 593 -41.59 3.41 -8.32
C LYS A 593 -42.87 4.15 -7.93
N ASN A 594 -43.18 5.22 -8.65
CA ASN A 594 -44.38 6.03 -8.43
C ASN A 594 -45.60 5.47 -9.17
N THR A 595 -45.37 4.61 -10.17
CA THR A 595 -46.40 3.91 -10.95
C THR A 595 -46.11 2.39 -10.96
N PRO A 596 -46.39 1.66 -9.87
CA PRO A 596 -46.11 0.22 -9.79
C PRO A 596 -46.80 -0.59 -10.91
N ASP A 597 -48.03 -0.22 -11.27
CA ASP A 597 -48.79 -0.79 -12.39
C ASP A 597 -48.53 -0.05 -13.72
N TRP A 598 -47.24 0.17 -14.03
CA TRP A 598 -46.81 0.90 -15.22
C TRP A 598 -47.39 0.35 -16.54
N GLY A 599 -47.78 -0.93 -16.60
CA GLY A 599 -48.43 -1.52 -17.77
C GLY A 599 -49.78 -0.85 -18.11
N ASP A 600 -50.55 -0.45 -17.10
CA ASP A 600 -51.83 0.25 -17.30
C ASP A 600 -51.60 1.69 -17.75
N ALA A 601 -50.54 2.33 -17.26
CA ALA A 601 -50.11 3.64 -17.74
C ALA A 601 -49.69 3.58 -19.22
N VAL A 602 -48.98 2.53 -19.64
CA VAL A 602 -48.65 2.29 -21.07
C VAL A 602 -49.92 2.14 -21.90
N LEU A 603 -50.91 1.37 -21.44
CA LEU A 603 -52.20 1.23 -22.14
C LEU A 603 -52.92 2.58 -22.25
N LYS A 604 -52.92 3.39 -21.20
CA LYS A 604 -53.51 4.74 -21.23
C LYS A 604 -52.81 5.66 -22.24
N LEU A 605 -51.49 5.61 -22.33
CA LEU A 605 -50.71 6.39 -23.31
C LEU A 605 -50.92 5.94 -24.76
N THR A 606 -51.48 4.75 -24.97
CA THR A 606 -51.72 4.15 -26.29
C THR A 606 -53.21 3.97 -26.59
N ASP A 607 -54.08 4.69 -25.88
CA ASP A 607 -55.55 4.62 -26.01
C ASP A 607 -56.11 3.18 -25.96
N GLY A 608 -55.50 2.34 -25.11
CA GLY A 608 -55.87 0.93 -24.92
C GLY A 608 -55.31 -0.04 -25.96
N ARG A 609 -54.67 0.44 -27.04
CA ARG A 609 -54.09 -0.42 -28.08
C ARG A 609 -52.92 -1.25 -27.56
N GLY A 610 -52.05 -0.65 -26.73
CA GLY A 610 -50.78 -1.24 -26.33
C GLY A 610 -49.63 -0.91 -27.29
N VAL A 611 -48.44 -1.46 -27.00
CA VAL A 611 -47.18 -1.18 -27.74
C VAL A 611 -46.83 -2.29 -28.73
N ASP A 612 -46.31 -1.93 -29.89
CA ASP A 612 -45.96 -2.88 -30.95
C ASP A 612 -44.70 -3.70 -30.61
N ILE A 613 -43.73 -3.09 -29.93
CA ILE A 613 -42.46 -3.73 -29.56
C ILE A 613 -42.11 -3.41 -28.10
N VAL A 614 -41.73 -4.43 -27.34
CA VAL A 614 -41.17 -4.29 -25.98
C VAL A 614 -39.72 -4.77 -25.96
N LEU A 615 -38.81 -3.93 -25.47
CA LEU A 615 -37.46 -4.32 -25.06
C LEU A 615 -37.51 -4.67 -23.57
N GLU A 616 -37.67 -5.97 -23.28
CA GLU A 616 -37.87 -6.52 -21.94
C GLU A 616 -36.52 -6.82 -21.28
N CYS A 617 -36.07 -5.91 -20.40
CA CYS A 617 -34.79 -6.03 -19.68
C CYS A 617 -34.96 -6.44 -18.20
N GLY A 618 -36.18 -6.39 -17.67
CA GLY A 618 -36.43 -6.64 -16.25
C GLY A 618 -36.55 -8.12 -15.90
N GLY A 619 -37.18 -8.95 -16.74
CA GLY A 619 -37.39 -10.37 -16.48
C GLY A 619 -38.61 -10.66 -15.60
N THR A 620 -38.46 -11.50 -14.57
CA THR A 620 -39.56 -12.05 -13.77
C THR A 620 -40.60 -11.03 -13.29
N GLN A 621 -40.20 -9.90 -12.71
CA GLN A 621 -41.15 -8.96 -12.10
C GLN A 621 -41.84 -8.02 -13.10
N THR A 622 -41.39 -8.02 -14.36
CA THR A 622 -41.84 -7.10 -15.42
C THR A 622 -42.52 -7.81 -16.57
N LEU A 623 -42.18 -9.07 -16.84
CA LEU A 623 -42.67 -9.83 -18.00
C LEU A 623 -44.20 -9.92 -18.05
N GLY A 624 -44.86 -10.23 -16.93
CA GLY A 624 -46.33 -10.30 -16.88
C GLY A 624 -47.02 -8.96 -17.18
N LYS A 625 -46.37 -7.83 -16.86
CA LYS A 625 -46.87 -6.49 -17.22
C LYS A 625 -46.67 -6.20 -18.71
N SER A 626 -45.56 -6.62 -19.29
CA SER A 626 -45.29 -6.51 -20.73
C SER A 626 -46.32 -7.26 -21.57
N PHE A 627 -46.70 -8.49 -21.18
CA PHE A 627 -47.78 -9.23 -21.86
C PHE A 627 -49.15 -8.53 -21.79
N ARG A 628 -49.41 -7.75 -20.72
CA ARG A 628 -50.68 -7.02 -20.58
C ARG A 628 -50.75 -5.76 -21.43
N CYS A 629 -49.61 -5.08 -21.64
CA CYS A 629 -49.57 -3.80 -22.35
C CYS A 629 -49.05 -3.88 -23.80
N VAL A 630 -48.65 -5.05 -24.29
CA VAL A 630 -48.30 -5.26 -25.70
C VAL A 630 -49.54 -5.21 -26.60
N ALA A 631 -49.42 -4.68 -27.81
CA ALA A 631 -50.49 -4.66 -28.80
C ALA A 631 -50.82 -6.08 -29.30
N PHE A 632 -52.02 -6.26 -29.86
CA PHE A 632 -52.40 -7.53 -30.46
C PHE A 632 -51.49 -7.83 -31.66
N GLY A 633 -50.84 -8.99 -31.68
CA GLY A 633 -49.80 -9.32 -32.68
C GLY A 633 -48.43 -8.72 -32.40
N GLY A 634 -48.22 -8.06 -31.25
CA GLY A 634 -46.96 -7.38 -30.93
C GLY A 634 -45.81 -8.31 -30.54
N LEU A 635 -44.62 -7.72 -30.43
CA LEU A 635 -43.36 -8.41 -30.17
C LEU A 635 -42.80 -8.05 -28.79
N ILE A 636 -42.49 -9.06 -27.99
CA ILE A 636 -41.75 -8.91 -26.73
C ILE A 636 -40.37 -9.57 -26.91
N ASN A 637 -39.32 -8.76 -26.82
CA ASN A 637 -37.93 -9.20 -26.90
C ASN A 637 -37.36 -9.40 -25.49
N ALA A 638 -37.18 -10.64 -25.06
CA ALA A 638 -36.54 -11.00 -23.80
C ALA A 638 -35.02 -10.83 -23.90
N ILE A 639 -34.50 -9.79 -23.24
CA ILE A 639 -33.10 -9.37 -23.33
C ILE A 639 -32.37 -9.62 -22.00
N GLY A 640 -33.00 -9.26 -20.88
CA GLY A 640 -32.35 -9.29 -19.57
C GLY A 640 -33.29 -9.70 -18.44
N TYR A 641 -32.72 -9.83 -17.25
CA TYR A 641 -33.39 -10.33 -16.05
C TYR A 641 -32.97 -9.53 -14.81
N LEU A 642 -32.91 -8.19 -14.93
CA LEU A 642 -32.45 -7.29 -13.87
C LEU A 642 -33.28 -7.38 -12.56
N SER A 643 -34.50 -7.92 -12.61
CA SER A 643 -35.37 -8.14 -11.45
C SER A 643 -35.36 -9.57 -10.90
N GLY A 644 -34.53 -10.47 -11.47
CA GLY A 644 -34.38 -11.85 -11.04
C GLY A 644 -34.59 -12.89 -12.15
N LYS A 645 -34.12 -14.13 -11.89
CA LYS A 645 -34.13 -15.28 -12.83
C LYS A 645 -35.23 -16.33 -12.57
N GLN A 646 -35.98 -16.22 -11.45
CA GLN A 646 -36.96 -17.22 -11.03
C GLN A 646 -38.29 -16.56 -10.69
N ASP A 647 -39.37 -17.08 -11.27
CA ASP A 647 -40.73 -16.60 -11.01
C ASP A 647 -41.25 -17.08 -9.64
N THR A 648 -42.13 -16.29 -9.04
CA THR A 648 -42.89 -16.66 -7.84
C THR A 648 -44.08 -17.54 -8.19
N THR A 649 -44.43 -18.50 -7.33
CA THR A 649 -45.56 -19.41 -7.56
C THR A 649 -46.90 -18.68 -7.51
N GLY A 650 -47.63 -18.60 -8.64
CA GLY A 650 -49.02 -18.11 -8.68
C GLY A 650 -49.49 -17.44 -9.98
N ASP A 651 -48.60 -17.08 -10.91
CA ASP A 651 -48.95 -16.37 -12.14
C ASP A 651 -49.41 -17.28 -13.29
N LEU A 652 -50.14 -16.70 -14.26
CA LEU A 652 -50.43 -17.36 -15.54
C LEU A 652 -49.12 -17.69 -16.26
N ASN A 653 -49.03 -18.90 -16.80
CA ASN A 653 -47.84 -19.29 -17.55
C ASN A 653 -47.70 -18.50 -18.86
N ALA A 654 -46.47 -18.46 -19.38
CA ALA A 654 -46.13 -17.72 -20.60
C ALA A 654 -46.96 -18.14 -21.82
N ASN A 655 -47.43 -19.39 -21.91
CA ASN A 655 -48.27 -19.85 -23.02
C ASN A 655 -49.62 -19.13 -23.03
N VAL A 656 -50.28 -19.05 -21.87
CA VAL A 656 -51.58 -18.34 -21.73
C VAL A 656 -51.39 -16.85 -21.99
N LEU A 657 -50.33 -16.26 -21.46
CA LEU A 657 -50.02 -14.84 -21.67
C LEU A 657 -49.77 -14.53 -23.15
N ALA A 658 -49.04 -15.37 -23.88
CA ALA A 658 -48.79 -15.19 -25.31
C ALA A 658 -50.07 -15.31 -26.15
N LEU A 659 -50.94 -16.27 -25.84
CA LEU A 659 -52.21 -16.47 -26.56
C LEU A 659 -53.18 -15.29 -26.37
N SER A 660 -53.15 -14.62 -25.22
CA SER A 660 -54.12 -13.56 -24.87
C SER A 660 -54.14 -12.38 -25.87
N ARG A 661 -53.02 -12.12 -26.54
CA ARG A 661 -52.87 -11.03 -27.53
C ARG A 661 -52.13 -11.46 -28.80
N ASN A 662 -52.07 -12.77 -29.09
CA ASN A 662 -51.32 -13.32 -30.24
C ASN A 662 -49.86 -12.81 -30.30
N VAL A 663 -49.17 -12.86 -29.17
CA VAL A 663 -47.85 -12.22 -28.99
C VAL A 663 -46.73 -13.08 -29.55
N THR A 664 -45.76 -12.44 -30.21
CA THR A 664 -44.46 -13.08 -30.48
C THR A 664 -43.53 -12.82 -29.31
N PHE A 665 -43.09 -13.87 -28.63
CA PHE A 665 -42.11 -13.80 -27.54
C PHE A 665 -40.77 -14.37 -28.02
N LYS A 666 -39.71 -13.55 -28.04
CA LYS A 666 -38.41 -13.91 -28.62
C LYS A 666 -37.26 -13.59 -27.67
N GLY A 667 -36.38 -14.55 -27.43
CA GLY A 667 -35.11 -14.30 -26.74
C GLY A 667 -34.10 -13.62 -27.66
N ILE A 668 -33.35 -12.64 -27.12
CA ILE A 668 -32.27 -11.95 -27.82
C ILE A 668 -30.97 -12.12 -27.03
N ILE A 669 -29.95 -12.69 -27.67
CA ILE A 669 -28.58 -12.77 -27.13
C ILE A 669 -27.79 -11.54 -27.59
N ASN A 670 -27.65 -11.38 -28.91
CA ASN A 670 -27.14 -10.20 -29.62
C ASN A 670 -27.55 -10.34 -31.11
N GLY A 671 -26.85 -9.70 -32.05
CA GLY A 671 -27.01 -9.90 -33.49
C GLY A 671 -25.73 -10.27 -34.23
N PRO A 672 -25.88 -10.75 -35.48
CA PRO A 672 -24.77 -11.11 -36.35
C PRO A 672 -23.99 -9.90 -36.90
N LYS A 673 -22.82 -10.16 -37.49
CA LYS A 673 -21.96 -9.16 -38.14
C LYS A 673 -22.70 -8.30 -39.16
N ASP A 674 -23.43 -8.90 -40.10
CA ASP A 674 -24.16 -8.16 -41.16
C ASP A 674 -25.18 -7.14 -40.60
N ARG A 675 -25.80 -7.48 -39.46
CA ARG A 675 -26.69 -6.58 -38.71
C ARG A 675 -25.93 -5.49 -37.96
N PHE A 676 -24.72 -5.77 -37.47
CA PHE A 676 -23.89 -4.71 -36.88
C PHE A 676 -23.41 -3.71 -37.96
N GLU A 677 -23.01 -4.19 -39.13
CA GLU A 677 -22.68 -3.32 -40.27
C GLU A 677 -23.89 -2.47 -40.72
N GLU A 678 -25.10 -3.03 -40.67
CA GLU A 678 -26.34 -2.29 -40.91
C GLU A 678 -26.54 -1.18 -39.86
N VAL A 679 -26.33 -1.48 -38.57
CA VAL A 679 -26.38 -0.49 -37.48
C VAL A 679 -25.37 0.62 -37.71
N LEU A 680 -24.14 0.30 -38.09
CA LEU A 680 -23.08 1.32 -38.32
C LEU A 680 -23.44 2.26 -39.46
N ARG A 681 -23.95 1.72 -40.58
CA ARG A 681 -24.45 2.55 -41.70
C ARG A 681 -25.61 3.44 -41.28
N PHE A 682 -26.52 2.92 -40.46
CA PHE A 682 -27.65 3.69 -39.95
C PHE A 682 -27.21 4.81 -38.99
N TYR A 683 -26.33 4.49 -38.04
CA TYR A 683 -25.73 5.45 -37.12
C TYR A 683 -25.03 6.58 -37.88
N GLU A 684 -24.27 6.24 -38.92
CA GLU A 684 -23.60 7.20 -39.78
C GLU A 684 -24.59 8.10 -40.54
N SER A 685 -25.65 7.53 -41.14
CA SER A 685 -26.65 8.30 -41.87
C SER A 685 -27.45 9.25 -40.98
N GLU A 686 -27.78 8.82 -39.76
CA GLU A 686 -28.61 9.59 -38.82
C GLU A 686 -27.75 10.38 -37.80
N ARG A 687 -26.42 10.29 -37.91
CA ARG A 687 -25.42 10.92 -37.03
C ARG A 687 -25.67 10.66 -35.54
N ILE A 688 -26.04 9.43 -35.19
CA ILE A 688 -26.33 9.04 -33.80
C ILE A 688 -25.01 8.89 -33.04
N LYS A 689 -24.97 9.43 -31.82
CA LYS A 689 -23.88 9.24 -30.85
C LYS A 689 -24.39 8.47 -29.64
N PRO A 690 -23.81 7.32 -29.27
CA PRO A 690 -24.27 6.54 -28.14
C PRO A 690 -24.08 7.28 -26.81
N ALA A 691 -25.05 7.15 -25.91
CA ALA A 691 -24.97 7.78 -24.59
C ALA A 691 -23.98 7.05 -23.67
N ILE A 692 -22.98 7.79 -23.18
CA ILE A 692 -21.95 7.34 -22.23
C ILE A 692 -22.21 8.03 -20.90
N ASP A 693 -22.36 7.25 -19.84
CA ASP A 693 -22.57 7.76 -18.49
C ASP A 693 -21.27 8.26 -17.84
N ARG A 694 -20.25 7.39 -17.89
CA ARG A 694 -18.99 7.59 -17.17
C ARG A 694 -17.85 6.84 -17.84
N ARG A 695 -16.66 7.43 -17.74
CA ARG A 695 -15.37 6.86 -18.15
C ARG A 695 -14.52 6.58 -16.91
N PHE A 696 -13.66 5.58 -17.02
CA PHE A 696 -12.71 5.15 -16.01
C PHE A 696 -11.35 4.86 -16.67
N GLU A 697 -10.26 4.97 -15.87
CA GLU A 697 -8.86 4.48 -16.03
C GLU A 697 -8.63 3.27 -16.95
N PHE A 698 -7.43 2.73 -17.15
CA PHE A 698 -7.29 1.26 -17.37
C PHE A 698 -7.19 0.52 -16.01
N GLU A 699 -6.67 1.20 -15.01
CA GLU A 699 -6.31 0.70 -13.68
C GLU A 699 -7.55 0.55 -12.78
N GLN A 700 -8.55 1.43 -12.94
CA GLN A 700 -9.82 1.44 -12.18
C GLN A 700 -10.85 0.38 -12.64
N ALA A 701 -10.41 -0.80 -13.09
CA ALA A 701 -11.28 -1.73 -13.80
C ALA A 701 -12.36 -2.32 -12.89
N ASP A 702 -11.98 -2.57 -11.66
CA ASP A 702 -12.85 -3.06 -10.60
C ASP A 702 -13.90 -2.02 -10.20
N GLU A 703 -13.53 -0.74 -10.10
CA GLU A 703 -14.44 0.37 -9.81
C GLU A 703 -15.52 0.50 -10.88
N ALA A 704 -15.13 0.42 -12.16
CA ALA A 704 -16.05 0.49 -13.29
C ALA A 704 -17.09 -0.66 -13.26
N LEU A 705 -16.64 -1.89 -12.96
CA LEU A 705 -17.52 -3.07 -12.82
C LEU A 705 -18.47 -2.94 -11.63
N LYS A 706 -17.98 -2.48 -10.47
CA LYS A 706 -18.82 -2.22 -9.27
C LYS A 706 -19.87 -1.15 -9.56
N TYR A 707 -19.49 -0.07 -10.24
CA TYR A 707 -20.40 1.00 -10.63
C TYR A 707 -21.50 0.49 -11.57
N LEU A 708 -21.14 -0.31 -12.58
CA LEU A 708 -22.10 -0.91 -13.49
C LEU A 708 -23.09 -1.83 -12.74
N PHE A 709 -22.58 -2.70 -11.88
CA PHE A 709 -23.39 -3.66 -11.11
C PHE A 709 -24.42 -2.98 -10.19
N SER A 710 -24.10 -1.80 -9.65
CA SER A 710 -25.04 -1.03 -8.82
C SER A 710 -26.33 -0.61 -9.52
N GLY A 711 -26.38 -0.67 -10.86
CA GLY A 711 -27.53 -0.21 -11.66
C GLY A 711 -27.71 1.31 -11.69
N GLY A 712 -26.75 2.07 -11.13
CA GLY A 712 -26.78 3.53 -11.02
C GLY A 712 -26.61 4.28 -12.35
N HIS A 713 -26.09 3.63 -13.39
CA HIS A 713 -25.68 4.25 -14.65
C HIS A 713 -26.83 4.64 -15.60
N PHE A 714 -26.58 5.58 -16.52
CA PHE A 714 -27.44 5.96 -17.64
C PHE A 714 -26.76 5.70 -18.99
N GLY A 715 -27.19 4.67 -19.73
CA GLY A 715 -26.52 4.27 -20.97
C GLY A 715 -25.35 3.32 -20.72
N LYS A 716 -24.18 3.59 -21.31
CA LYS A 716 -22.98 2.71 -21.23
C LYS A 716 -21.93 3.24 -20.25
N VAL A 717 -21.19 2.32 -19.63
CA VAL A 717 -20.03 2.61 -18.79
C VAL A 717 -18.78 2.20 -19.56
N LEU A 718 -17.80 3.09 -19.62
CA LEU A 718 -16.59 2.92 -20.41
C LEU A 718 -15.34 2.77 -19.57
N LYS A 719 -14.41 2.03 -20.13
CA LYS A 719 -13.04 1.89 -19.69
C LYS A 719 -12.13 2.37 -20.81
N VAL A 720 -11.34 3.40 -20.55
CA VAL A 720 -10.40 3.95 -21.53
C VAL A 720 -9.06 3.25 -21.33
N ILE A 721 -8.44 2.83 -22.42
CA ILE A 721 -7.05 2.39 -22.39
C ILE A 721 -6.21 3.61 -22.72
N MET A 722 -5.59 4.19 -21.71
CA MET A 722 -4.73 5.36 -21.91
C MET A 722 -3.56 5.00 -22.82
N GLU A 723 -3.37 5.80 -23.86
CA GLU A 723 -2.08 5.88 -24.54
C GLU A 723 -1.30 7.06 -23.98
N HIS A 724 -0.17 6.72 -23.40
CA HIS A 724 0.81 7.72 -23.01
C HIS A 724 1.80 7.93 -24.16
N PRO A 725 2.25 9.18 -24.42
CA PRO A 725 3.17 9.47 -25.51
C PRO A 725 4.54 8.79 -25.42
N PHE A 726 4.87 8.21 -24.26
CA PHE A 726 6.05 7.40 -24.04
C PHE A 726 5.74 6.33 -22.98
N ASN A 727 6.64 5.36 -22.77
CA ASN A 727 6.37 4.22 -21.88
C ASN A 727 7.22 4.20 -20.61
N LYS A 728 8.48 4.67 -20.65
CA LYS A 728 9.43 4.50 -19.55
C LYS A 728 10.55 5.53 -19.55
N VAL A 729 10.96 5.94 -18.36
CA VAL A 729 12.16 6.78 -18.13
C VAL A 729 13.25 5.98 -17.42
N LEU A 730 14.47 6.02 -17.94
CA LEU A 730 15.65 5.49 -17.24
C LEU A 730 16.33 6.61 -16.46
N ILE A 731 16.58 6.40 -15.16
CA ILE A 731 17.27 7.35 -14.29
C ILE A 731 18.63 6.77 -13.93
N VAL A 732 19.70 7.52 -14.18
CA VAL A 732 21.07 7.13 -13.85
C VAL A 732 21.50 7.85 -12.58
N GLY A 733 21.76 7.10 -11.52
CA GLY A 733 22.16 7.59 -10.19
C GLY A 733 21.02 7.53 -9.17
N ALA A 734 21.25 6.83 -8.06
CA ALA A 734 20.31 6.69 -6.93
C ALA A 734 20.60 7.68 -5.79
N GLY A 735 21.13 8.86 -6.12
CA GLY A 735 21.27 9.97 -5.18
C GLY A 735 19.93 10.70 -4.94
N PRO A 736 19.94 11.76 -4.12
CA PRO A 736 18.73 12.46 -3.69
C PRO A 736 17.87 12.95 -4.86
N SER A 737 18.49 13.49 -5.91
CA SER A 737 17.77 13.98 -7.09
C SER A 737 17.16 12.85 -7.94
N GLY A 738 17.90 11.75 -8.13
CA GLY A 738 17.41 10.61 -8.90
C GLY A 738 16.25 9.90 -8.21
N LEU A 739 16.35 9.72 -6.90
CA LEU A 739 15.29 9.15 -6.08
C LEU A 739 14.06 10.07 -6.02
N LEU A 740 14.24 11.39 -5.86
CA LEU A 740 13.12 12.33 -5.87
C LEU A 740 12.40 12.33 -7.22
N LEU A 741 13.15 12.33 -8.34
CA LEU A 741 12.55 12.27 -9.68
C LEU A 741 11.78 10.97 -9.88
N ALA A 742 12.36 9.83 -9.47
CA ALA A 742 11.71 8.53 -9.56
C ALA A 742 10.39 8.51 -8.78
N LEU A 743 10.36 9.07 -7.57
CA LEU A 743 9.14 9.19 -6.77
C LEU A 743 8.09 10.07 -7.42
N LEU A 744 8.45 11.26 -7.89
CA LEU A 744 7.51 12.19 -8.53
C LEU A 744 6.88 11.56 -9.78
N LEU A 745 7.70 10.95 -10.64
CA LEU A 745 7.23 10.27 -11.85
C LEU A 745 6.36 9.04 -11.53
N SER A 746 6.80 8.19 -10.59
CA SER A 746 6.07 6.98 -10.22
C SER A 746 4.73 7.28 -9.56
N ARG A 747 4.67 8.33 -8.74
CA ARG A 747 3.43 8.83 -8.14
C ARG A 747 2.44 9.36 -9.17
N HIS A 748 2.95 9.89 -10.29
CA HIS A 748 2.16 10.32 -11.43
C HIS A 748 1.72 9.15 -12.35
N GLY A 749 2.24 7.94 -12.11
CA GLY A 749 1.96 6.76 -12.92
C GLY A 749 2.94 6.54 -14.09
N ILE A 750 4.03 7.30 -14.16
CA ILE A 750 5.06 7.17 -15.19
C ILE A 750 6.05 6.06 -14.78
N PRO A 751 6.24 4.99 -15.57
CA PRO A 751 7.18 3.93 -15.26
C PRO A 751 8.65 4.40 -15.27
N VAL A 752 9.40 4.03 -14.24
CA VAL A 752 10.82 4.41 -14.09
C VAL A 752 11.70 3.25 -13.63
N GLU A 753 12.95 3.24 -14.09
CA GLU A 753 14.00 2.32 -13.63
C GLU A 753 15.25 3.11 -13.23
N ILE A 754 15.83 2.82 -12.07
CA ILE A 754 17.04 3.48 -11.56
C ILE A 754 18.28 2.58 -11.74
N PHE A 755 19.39 3.14 -12.22
CA PHE A 755 20.67 2.45 -12.36
C PHE A 755 21.74 3.10 -11.49
N GLU A 756 22.31 2.31 -10.58
CA GLU A 756 23.32 2.78 -9.63
C GLU A 756 24.59 1.92 -9.70
N ALA A 757 25.74 2.58 -9.82
CA ALA A 757 27.04 1.94 -9.88
C ALA A 757 27.46 1.31 -8.55
N SER A 758 27.04 1.92 -7.44
CA SER A 758 27.25 1.40 -6.08
C SER A 758 26.38 0.18 -5.78
N HIS A 759 26.68 -0.50 -4.68
CA HIS A 759 25.84 -1.55 -4.10
C HIS A 759 24.98 -1.06 -2.93
N GLU A 760 25.14 0.19 -2.54
CA GLU A 760 24.40 0.87 -1.47
C GLU A 760 24.31 2.38 -1.74
N LEU A 761 23.41 3.07 -1.04
CA LEU A 761 23.27 4.53 -1.08
C LEU A 761 24.54 5.24 -0.57
N ASP A 762 24.82 6.42 -1.11
CA ASP A 762 25.95 7.25 -0.66
C ASP A 762 25.69 7.77 0.77
N LYS A 763 26.63 7.51 1.69
CA LYS A 763 26.58 7.94 3.09
C LYS A 763 27.43 9.17 3.34
N GLN A 764 28.13 9.71 2.34
CA GLN A 764 29.03 10.82 2.57
C GLN A 764 28.27 12.05 3.09
N PRO A 765 28.87 12.80 4.03
CA PRO A 765 28.29 14.03 4.52
C PRO A 765 28.14 15.08 3.41
N ARG A 766 26.93 15.21 2.86
CA ARG A 766 26.56 16.22 1.86
C ARG A 766 25.23 16.86 2.24
N ALA A 767 25.06 18.12 1.83
CA ALA A 767 23.95 18.98 2.26
C ALA A 767 23.80 19.09 3.79
N ALA A 768 23.03 20.07 4.23
CA ALA A 768 22.73 20.28 5.65
C ALA A 768 21.22 20.45 5.85
N ILE A 769 20.62 21.38 5.12
CA ILE A 769 19.23 21.78 5.25
C ILE A 769 18.65 21.98 3.84
N TYR A 770 17.40 21.60 3.64
CA TYR A 770 16.65 21.80 2.40
C TYR A 770 15.91 23.14 2.48
N GLY A 771 16.24 24.07 1.58
CA GLY A 771 15.67 25.41 1.58
C GLY A 771 14.16 25.41 1.32
N SER A 772 13.47 26.47 1.74
CA SER A 772 12.02 26.63 1.59
C SER A 772 11.52 26.44 0.15
N SER A 773 12.31 26.84 -0.85
CA SER A 773 11.95 26.69 -2.26
C SER A 773 11.96 25.24 -2.78
N ALA A 774 12.57 24.30 -2.05
CA ALA A 774 12.51 22.87 -2.36
C ALA A 774 11.37 22.13 -1.65
N VAL A 775 10.80 22.72 -0.59
CA VAL A 775 9.70 22.13 0.19
C VAL A 775 8.48 21.77 -0.67
N PRO A 776 8.05 22.59 -1.66
CA PRO A 776 6.98 22.19 -2.56
C PRO A 776 7.25 20.88 -3.29
N GLU A 777 8.51 20.58 -3.65
CA GLU A 777 8.86 19.31 -4.33
C GLU A 777 8.77 18.11 -3.41
N LEU A 778 9.27 18.26 -2.19
CA LEU A 778 9.16 17.21 -1.16
C LEU A 778 7.71 16.98 -0.76
N LYS A 779 6.87 18.02 -0.80
CA LYS A 779 5.42 17.91 -0.62
C LYS A 779 4.76 17.19 -1.80
N ARG A 780 5.09 17.56 -3.05
CA ARG A 780 4.60 16.88 -4.27
C ARG A 780 4.94 15.40 -4.27
N ALA A 781 6.13 15.03 -3.80
CA ALA A 781 6.56 13.65 -3.63
C ALA A 781 5.87 12.91 -2.47
N GLY A 782 5.13 13.62 -1.61
CA GLY A 782 4.37 13.03 -0.49
C GLY A 782 5.23 12.64 0.72
N ILE A 783 6.44 13.21 0.86
CA ILE A 783 7.42 12.82 1.88
C ILE A 783 7.69 13.93 2.92
N ILE A 784 7.18 15.15 2.73
CA ILE A 784 7.48 16.28 3.62
C ILE A 784 7.09 16.04 5.08
N ASP A 785 5.94 15.41 5.33
CA ASP A 785 5.46 15.15 6.69
C ASP A 785 6.39 14.16 7.41
N GLU A 786 6.84 13.15 6.70
CA GLU A 786 7.76 12.13 7.23
C GLU A 786 9.16 12.71 7.47
N ILE A 787 9.63 13.59 6.59
CA ILE A 787 10.88 14.36 6.77
C ILE A 787 10.80 15.18 8.06
N ARG A 788 9.68 15.89 8.28
CA ARG A 788 9.49 16.71 9.49
C ARG A 788 9.34 15.86 10.75
N ARG A 789 8.66 14.72 10.65
CA ARG A 789 8.45 13.78 11.77
C ARG A 789 9.76 13.11 12.22
N ARG A 790 10.60 12.68 11.27
CA ARG A 790 11.88 12.00 11.56
C ARG A 790 13.05 12.97 11.78
N GLY A 791 12.94 14.17 11.23
CA GLY A 791 13.98 15.18 11.21
C GLY A 791 13.58 16.41 12.02
N MET A 792 13.77 17.58 11.43
CA MET A 792 13.43 18.88 12.02
C MET A 792 13.06 19.91 10.96
N SER A 793 12.51 21.04 11.40
CA SER A 793 12.27 22.23 10.57
C SER A 793 13.10 23.41 11.09
N PRO A 794 14.36 23.57 10.63
CA PRO A 794 15.19 24.70 11.00
C PRO A 794 14.55 26.03 10.60
N THR A 795 14.69 27.06 11.44
CA THR A 795 14.10 28.38 11.17
C THR A 795 15.13 29.50 11.22
N THR A 796 16.29 29.30 11.84
CA THR A 796 17.23 30.39 12.12
C THR A 796 18.55 30.25 11.38
N VAL A 797 19.00 31.35 10.76
CA VAL A 797 20.31 31.45 10.09
C VAL A 797 20.98 32.75 10.49
N ASN A 798 22.13 32.68 11.15
CA ASN A 798 22.79 33.87 11.68
C ASN A 798 24.24 33.97 11.21
N TRP A 799 24.75 35.20 11.14
CA TRP A 799 26.18 35.48 10.94
C TRP A 799 26.80 35.95 12.25
N ARG A 800 28.00 35.45 12.55
CA ARG A 800 28.71 35.72 13.81
C ARG A 800 30.12 36.22 13.54
N ARG A 801 30.64 37.03 14.48
CA ARG A 801 32.04 37.47 14.49
C ARG A 801 32.98 36.29 14.75
N TRP A 802 34.24 36.43 14.35
CA TRP A 802 35.23 35.38 14.60
C TRP A 802 35.80 35.48 16.02
N GLU A 803 36.04 36.70 16.50
CA GLU A 803 36.81 37.01 17.71
C GLU A 803 36.11 36.55 19.00
N ASP A 804 34.81 36.81 19.10
CA ASP A 804 34.01 36.54 20.29
C ASP A 804 32.73 35.72 19.98
N HIS A 805 32.52 35.38 18.71
CA HIS A 805 31.35 34.69 18.20
C HIS A 805 29.99 35.35 18.50
N SER A 806 29.99 36.66 18.79
CA SER A 806 28.77 37.45 18.91
C SER A 806 27.99 37.49 17.58
N VAL A 807 26.65 37.60 17.68
CA VAL A 807 25.78 37.67 16.50
C VAL A 807 25.90 39.06 15.86
N ILE A 808 26.18 39.07 14.55
CA ILE A 808 26.19 40.30 13.73
C ILE A 808 24.75 40.65 13.32
N THR A 809 24.09 39.68 12.69
CA THR A 809 22.70 39.74 12.20
C THR A 809 22.22 38.32 11.87
N GLY A 810 20.94 38.15 11.56
CA GLY A 810 20.38 36.86 11.13
C GLY A 810 18.99 36.94 10.51
N MET A 811 18.50 35.77 10.13
CA MET A 811 17.17 35.56 9.60
C MET A 811 16.40 34.56 10.47
N ASP A 812 15.10 34.82 10.62
CA ASP A 812 14.15 33.92 11.29
C ASP A 812 12.97 33.63 10.35
N GLY A 813 12.95 32.40 9.83
CA GLY A 813 11.95 31.90 8.90
C GLY A 813 10.73 31.28 9.60
N SER A 814 10.49 31.53 10.88
CA SER A 814 9.29 31.03 11.59
C SER A 814 7.98 31.50 10.94
N SER A 815 7.98 32.68 10.31
CA SER A 815 6.84 33.20 9.53
C SER A 815 6.50 32.38 8.28
N MET A 816 7.36 31.43 7.87
CA MET A 816 7.10 30.49 6.77
C MET A 816 6.27 29.27 7.19
N ALA A 817 5.89 29.16 8.48
CA ALA A 817 5.06 28.05 8.98
C ALA A 817 3.64 28.04 8.41
N ASP A 818 3.17 29.21 7.95
CA ASP A 818 1.89 29.40 7.30
C ASP A 818 2.02 30.53 6.27
N VAL A 819 2.10 30.14 5.00
CA VAL A 819 2.03 31.01 3.83
C VAL A 819 0.84 30.53 3.01
N ASP A 820 -0.28 31.25 3.09
CA ASP A 820 -1.54 30.88 2.42
C ASP A 820 -2.04 29.46 2.77
N GLY A 821 -1.89 29.04 4.04
CA GLY A 821 -2.29 27.70 4.51
C GLY A 821 -1.22 26.63 4.31
N GLU A 822 -0.03 27.00 3.81
CA GLU A 822 1.06 26.08 3.50
C GLU A 822 2.28 26.29 4.42
N ASP A 823 2.78 25.21 5.01
CA ASP A 823 4.01 25.23 5.79
C ASP A 823 5.23 25.09 4.85
N LEU A 824 5.87 26.22 4.58
CA LEU A 824 7.04 26.36 3.70
C LEU A 824 8.36 26.53 4.47
N ARG A 825 8.38 26.23 5.78
CA ARG A 825 9.63 26.24 6.56
C ARG A 825 10.64 25.26 5.96
N MET A 826 11.92 25.63 6.04
CA MET A 826 13.03 24.74 5.68
C MET A 826 12.86 23.38 6.36
N ALA A 827 13.26 22.33 5.66
CA ALA A 827 13.17 20.97 6.16
C ALA A 827 14.58 20.40 6.32
N CYS A 828 14.77 19.52 7.30
CA CYS A 828 16.02 18.82 7.47
C CYS A 828 15.76 17.41 7.96
N LEU A 829 16.22 16.44 7.19
CA LEU A 829 16.43 15.06 7.56
C LEU A 829 17.81 14.71 7.01
N VAL A 830 18.69 14.10 7.80
CA VAL A 830 20.05 13.78 7.35
C VAL A 830 20.00 13.04 6.01
N LEU A 831 20.87 13.42 5.06
CA LEU A 831 20.72 13.05 3.65
C LEU A 831 20.63 11.53 3.43
N ASP A 832 21.45 10.74 4.12
CA ASP A 832 21.40 9.28 4.07
C ASP A 832 20.01 8.74 4.48
N LYS A 833 19.37 9.38 5.46
CA LYS A 833 18.02 9.05 5.91
C LYS A 833 16.93 9.54 4.98
N LEU A 834 17.16 10.65 4.28
CA LEU A 834 16.26 11.11 3.23
C LEU A 834 16.30 10.17 2.02
N ASP A 835 17.49 9.77 1.58
CA ASP A 835 17.66 8.84 0.46
C ASP A 835 17.06 7.46 0.80
N GLU A 836 17.29 6.97 2.03
CA GLU A 836 16.63 5.75 2.52
C GLU A 836 15.11 5.86 2.49
N LEU A 837 14.54 6.98 2.97
CA LEU A 837 13.10 7.22 2.93
C LEU A 837 12.57 7.18 1.50
N MET A 838 13.21 7.91 0.59
CA MET A 838 12.74 7.99 -0.79
C MET A 838 12.85 6.66 -1.53
N LEU A 839 13.94 5.91 -1.30
CA LEU A 839 14.11 4.58 -1.85
C LEU A 839 13.05 3.61 -1.31
N ASP A 840 12.80 3.60 0.00
CA ASP A 840 11.82 2.69 0.59
C ASP A 840 10.40 3.01 0.07
N GLU A 841 10.02 4.29 -0.04
CA GLU A 841 8.77 4.73 -0.67
C GLU A 841 8.66 4.26 -2.14
N PHE A 842 9.73 4.44 -2.92
CA PHE A 842 9.78 4.05 -4.33
C PHE A 842 9.58 2.54 -4.50
N LEU A 843 10.29 1.73 -3.71
CA LEU A 843 10.23 0.27 -3.80
C LEU A 843 8.91 -0.29 -3.25
N THR A 844 8.42 0.23 -2.13
CA THR A 844 7.30 -0.41 -1.40
C THR A 844 5.93 0.07 -1.85
N LYS A 845 5.77 1.36 -2.18
CA LYS A 845 4.46 1.91 -2.60
C LYS A 845 4.26 1.84 -4.10
N TYR A 846 5.33 2.00 -4.88
CA TYR A 846 5.25 2.09 -6.34
C TYR A 846 5.88 0.90 -7.06
N ASN A 847 6.32 -0.13 -6.32
CA ASN A 847 6.97 -1.32 -6.88
C ASN A 847 8.15 -0.96 -7.81
N GLY A 848 8.86 0.10 -7.45
CA GLY A 848 9.95 0.67 -8.22
C GLY A 848 11.10 -0.33 -8.43
N LYS A 849 11.84 -0.17 -9.52
CA LYS A 849 12.97 -1.03 -9.85
C LYS A 849 14.27 -0.26 -9.81
N ILE A 850 15.23 -0.79 -9.05
CA ILE A 850 16.60 -0.28 -8.96
C ILE A 850 17.59 -1.40 -9.30
N TYR A 851 18.58 -1.05 -10.10
CA TYR A 851 19.66 -1.93 -10.49
C TYR A 851 20.95 -1.47 -9.81
N TRP A 852 21.37 -2.20 -8.77
CA TRP A 852 22.63 -1.98 -8.05
C TRP A 852 23.81 -2.61 -8.76
N LYS A 853 25.02 -2.07 -8.59
CA LYS A 853 26.23 -2.50 -9.29
C LYS A 853 26.10 -2.45 -10.82
N HIS A 854 25.31 -1.51 -11.32
CA HIS A 854 25.06 -1.26 -12.73
C HIS A 854 25.69 0.08 -13.10
N LYS A 855 26.97 0.03 -13.43
CA LYS A 855 27.75 1.23 -13.73
C LYS A 855 27.52 1.63 -15.18
N VAL A 856 26.88 2.77 -15.39
CA VAL A 856 26.71 3.36 -16.73
C VAL A 856 28.07 3.81 -17.27
N THR A 857 28.38 3.40 -18.49
CA THR A 857 29.63 3.70 -19.20
C THR A 857 29.42 4.54 -20.45
N GLY A 858 28.19 4.57 -20.98
CA GLY A 858 27.83 5.36 -22.16
C GLY A 858 26.32 5.53 -22.29
N THR A 859 25.92 6.43 -23.19
CA THR A 859 24.52 6.67 -23.54
C THR A 859 24.38 6.83 -25.05
N GLY A 860 23.23 6.46 -25.61
CA GLY A 860 22.87 6.77 -26.99
C GLY A 860 21.37 6.93 -27.18
N GLN A 861 20.96 7.35 -28.37
CA GLN A 861 19.57 7.63 -28.69
C GLN A 861 19.32 7.60 -30.20
N ASP A 862 18.05 7.47 -30.56
CA ASP A 862 17.50 7.64 -31.90
C ASP A 862 16.19 8.47 -31.82
N ASP A 863 15.41 8.52 -32.91
CA ASP A 863 14.19 9.33 -32.98
C ASP A 863 13.08 8.85 -32.02
N THR A 864 13.09 7.57 -31.62
CA THR A 864 12.00 6.96 -30.83
C THR A 864 12.40 6.60 -29.40
N GLN A 865 13.69 6.42 -29.10
CA GLN A 865 14.16 5.94 -27.79
C GLN A 865 15.57 6.42 -27.44
N ALA A 866 15.95 6.22 -26.18
CA ALA A 866 17.29 6.39 -25.65
C ALA A 866 17.74 5.12 -24.91
N TRP A 867 19.04 4.95 -24.74
CA TRP A 867 19.62 3.82 -24.03
C TRP A 867 20.86 4.19 -23.23
N ILE A 868 21.19 3.32 -22.28
CA ILE A 868 22.41 3.34 -21.50
C ILE A 868 23.22 2.07 -21.73
N ASP A 869 24.53 2.22 -21.88
CA ASP A 869 25.50 1.13 -21.87
C ASP A 869 25.98 0.94 -20.43
N VAL A 870 25.92 -0.29 -19.93
CA VAL A 870 26.05 -0.59 -18.49
C VAL A 870 26.99 -1.77 -18.26
N ASP A 871 28.01 -1.57 -17.44
CA ASP A 871 28.80 -2.65 -16.86
C ASP A 871 27.99 -3.29 -15.70
N THR A 872 27.63 -4.57 -15.86
CA THR A 872 26.91 -5.36 -14.85
C THR A 872 27.79 -6.50 -14.31
N PRO A 873 27.43 -7.13 -13.17
CA PRO A 873 28.16 -8.30 -12.67
C PRO A 873 28.23 -9.47 -13.66
N GLU A 874 27.30 -9.55 -14.62
CA GLU A 874 27.26 -10.58 -15.66
C GLU A 874 27.88 -10.14 -17.00
N GLY A 875 28.48 -8.95 -17.07
CA GLY A 875 29.08 -8.37 -18.28
C GLY A 875 28.39 -7.10 -18.77
N GLN A 876 28.80 -6.60 -19.94
CA GLN A 876 28.21 -5.40 -20.53
C GLN A 876 26.82 -5.66 -21.09
N LYS A 877 25.88 -4.77 -20.78
CA LYS A 877 24.49 -4.81 -21.25
C LYS A 877 24.03 -3.43 -21.67
N LYS A 878 23.01 -3.39 -22.52
CA LYS A 878 22.34 -2.16 -22.94
C LYS A 878 20.89 -2.17 -22.45
N PHE A 879 20.42 -1.05 -21.92
CA PHE A 879 19.05 -0.87 -21.43
C PHE A 879 18.38 0.29 -22.16
N TYR A 880 17.13 0.10 -22.55
CA TYR A 880 16.37 1.05 -23.38
C TYR A 880 15.20 1.66 -22.61
N GLY A 881 14.90 2.93 -22.91
CA GLY A 881 13.72 3.66 -22.47
C GLY A 881 13.44 4.83 -23.40
N ASP A 882 12.30 5.51 -23.23
CA ASP A 882 11.92 6.63 -24.09
C ASP A 882 12.73 7.90 -23.77
N TYR A 883 13.15 8.03 -22.51
CA TYR A 883 14.06 9.07 -22.03
C TYR A 883 15.12 8.49 -21.08
N VAL A 884 16.32 9.08 -21.10
CA VAL A 884 17.39 8.81 -20.13
C VAL A 884 17.67 10.10 -19.36
N VAL A 885 17.66 10.04 -18.03
CA VAL A 885 17.95 11.19 -17.17
C VAL A 885 19.20 10.91 -16.35
N GLY A 886 20.23 11.74 -16.53
CA GLY A 886 21.41 11.77 -15.69
C GLY A 886 21.14 12.49 -14.37
N CYS A 887 21.30 11.76 -13.27
CA CYS A 887 21.22 12.22 -11.87
C CYS A 887 22.43 11.74 -11.05
N ASP A 888 23.50 11.29 -11.71
CA ASP A 888 24.70 10.64 -11.18
C ASP A 888 25.80 11.63 -10.74
N GLY A 889 25.39 12.85 -10.41
CA GLY A 889 26.16 13.83 -9.66
C GLY A 889 27.34 14.46 -10.40
N ALA A 890 28.30 14.99 -9.62
CA ALA A 890 29.44 15.77 -10.12
C ALA A 890 30.33 15.03 -11.11
N THR A 891 30.37 13.71 -11.07
CA THR A 891 31.16 12.87 -11.98
C THR A 891 30.30 12.22 -13.06
N SER A 892 29.10 12.74 -13.31
CA SER A 892 28.08 12.17 -14.20
C SER A 892 28.65 11.61 -15.50
N GLN A 893 28.42 10.32 -15.73
CA GLN A 893 28.76 9.64 -16.98
C GLN A 893 27.78 9.97 -18.10
N VAL A 894 26.52 10.25 -17.78
CA VAL A 894 25.54 10.74 -18.77
C VAL A 894 26.01 12.07 -19.35
N ARG A 895 26.36 13.06 -18.49
CA ARG A 895 26.89 14.34 -18.96
C ARG A 895 28.17 14.18 -19.78
N LYS A 896 29.11 13.35 -19.31
CA LYS A 896 30.37 13.09 -20.03
C LYS A 896 30.16 12.46 -21.40
N SER A 897 29.19 11.57 -21.53
CA SER A 897 28.81 10.98 -22.82
C SER A 897 28.30 12.02 -23.81
N LEU A 898 27.66 13.09 -23.31
CA LEU A 898 27.14 14.18 -24.14
C LEU A 898 28.19 15.25 -24.48
N PHE A 899 29.04 15.63 -23.52
CA PHE A 899 29.87 16.85 -23.63
C PHE A 899 31.37 16.63 -23.36
N GLY A 900 31.81 15.41 -23.03
CA GLY A 900 33.19 15.11 -22.65
C GLY A 900 33.51 15.36 -21.17
N ASP A 901 34.80 15.24 -20.81
CA ASP A 901 35.26 15.30 -19.41
C ASP A 901 35.31 16.71 -18.79
N ASP A 902 35.44 17.76 -19.61
CA ASP A 902 35.42 19.15 -19.15
C ASP A 902 34.07 19.80 -19.47
N PHE A 903 33.56 20.60 -18.53
CA PHE A 903 32.31 21.34 -18.74
C PHE A 903 32.39 22.75 -18.12
N PRO A 904 31.72 23.76 -18.73
CA PRO A 904 31.97 25.17 -18.47
C PRO A 904 31.85 25.62 -17.01
N GLY A 905 32.72 26.55 -16.60
CA GLY A 905 32.71 27.20 -15.30
C GLY A 905 34.08 27.13 -14.60
N ILE A 906 34.09 27.32 -13.28
CA ILE A 906 35.32 27.36 -12.48
C ILE A 906 35.30 26.32 -11.36
N THR A 907 36.48 25.91 -10.93
CA THR A 907 36.68 25.24 -9.64
C THR A 907 37.45 26.22 -8.77
N TRP A 908 36.96 26.52 -7.56
CA TRP A 908 37.61 27.46 -6.67
C TRP A 908 38.94 26.88 -6.17
N GLU A 909 39.99 27.71 -6.09
CA GLU A 909 41.29 27.34 -5.50
C GLU A 909 41.24 27.33 -3.97
N ARG A 910 40.27 26.60 -3.43
CA ARG A 910 39.91 26.55 -2.02
C ARG A 910 39.44 25.14 -1.68
N GLN A 911 39.92 24.59 -0.57
CA GLN A 911 39.50 23.30 -0.04
C GLN A 911 38.55 23.54 1.13
N ILE A 912 37.49 22.74 1.24
CA ILE A 912 36.66 22.71 2.43
C ILE A 912 36.53 21.29 2.96
N VAL A 913 36.20 21.17 4.24
CA VAL A 913 35.91 19.89 4.89
C VAL A 913 34.54 19.98 5.53
N ALA A 914 33.68 19.00 5.28
CA ALA A 914 32.40 18.84 5.93
C ALA A 914 32.45 17.71 6.96
N THR A 915 31.92 17.96 8.16
CA THR A 915 31.89 17.00 9.26
C THR A 915 30.48 16.84 9.81
N ASN A 916 30.19 15.71 10.44
CA ASN A 916 29.05 15.52 11.34
C ASN A 916 29.60 15.30 12.75
N VAL A 917 29.17 16.11 13.71
CA VAL A 917 29.71 16.07 15.07
C VAL A 917 28.62 16.33 16.11
N TYR A 918 28.67 15.58 17.22
CA TYR A 918 28.00 15.97 18.45
C TYR A 918 28.92 16.88 19.24
N TYR A 919 28.57 18.16 19.28
CA TYR A 919 29.19 19.18 20.13
C TYR A 919 28.09 20.11 20.63
N ASP A 920 28.07 20.41 21.93
CA ASP A 920 26.99 21.16 22.55
C ASP A 920 27.13 22.66 22.32
N PHE A 921 26.81 23.08 21.09
CA PHE A 921 26.78 24.48 20.68
C PHE A 921 25.75 25.33 21.46
N THR A 922 24.77 24.71 22.12
CA THR A 922 23.69 25.43 22.81
C THR A 922 24.20 26.23 24.01
N LYS A 923 25.30 25.79 24.65
CA LYS A 923 25.99 26.50 25.75
C LYS A 923 26.52 27.88 25.35
N PHE A 924 26.70 28.12 24.06
CA PHE A 924 27.18 29.39 23.53
C PHE A 924 26.03 30.24 22.95
N GLY A 925 24.79 29.76 22.96
CA GLY A 925 23.63 30.47 22.41
C GLY A 925 23.47 30.30 20.89
N TRP A 926 23.93 29.17 20.33
CA TRP A 926 23.71 28.83 18.93
C TRP A 926 22.33 28.18 18.76
N LYS A 927 21.66 28.52 17.66
CA LYS A 927 20.36 27.97 17.30
C LYS A 927 20.51 26.95 16.17
N ASP A 928 19.88 27.15 15.02
CA ASP A 928 19.89 26.15 13.94
C ASP A 928 21.13 26.25 13.07
N SER A 929 21.40 27.40 12.44
CA SER A 929 22.58 27.58 11.58
C SER A 929 23.34 28.85 11.91
N SER A 930 24.67 28.78 11.94
CA SER A 930 25.55 29.92 12.13
C SER A 930 26.72 29.89 11.16
N PHE A 931 26.92 31.01 10.47
CA PHE A 931 28.05 31.28 9.59
C PHE A 931 29.05 32.19 10.30
N ILE A 932 30.34 31.84 10.20
CA ILE A 932 31.44 32.60 10.77
C ILE A 932 32.36 33.00 9.63
N SER A 933 32.57 34.31 9.49
CA SER A 933 33.38 34.87 8.42
C SER A 933 34.82 35.04 8.89
N HIS A 934 35.78 34.50 8.13
CA HIS A 934 37.22 34.66 8.38
C HIS A 934 37.99 34.35 7.08
N PRO A 935 39.10 35.04 6.73
CA PRO A 935 39.80 34.83 5.46
C PRO A 935 40.24 33.38 5.22
N GLU A 936 40.68 32.68 6.26
CA GLU A 936 41.24 31.31 6.17
C GLU A 936 40.48 30.22 6.94
N HIS A 937 39.73 30.60 7.98
CA HIS A 937 39.18 29.69 8.99
C HIS A 937 37.66 29.80 9.08
N PHE A 938 37.05 30.35 8.03
CA PHE A 938 35.60 30.45 7.92
C PHE A 938 34.95 29.09 8.09
N TYR A 939 33.77 29.09 8.71
CA TYR A 939 32.99 27.88 8.85
C TYR A 939 31.50 28.14 8.99
N MET A 940 30.71 27.10 8.76
CA MET A 940 29.30 27.03 9.08
C MET A 940 29.09 25.88 10.05
N ALA A 941 28.32 26.11 11.11
CA ALA A 941 27.78 25.08 11.98
C ALA A 941 26.25 25.07 11.85
N ALA A 942 25.68 23.96 11.38
CA ALA A 942 24.24 23.78 11.17
C ALA A 942 23.74 22.53 11.90
N ARG A 943 22.73 22.67 12.75
CA ARG A 943 22.05 21.55 13.41
C ARG A 943 21.24 20.78 12.38
N ILE A 944 21.46 19.47 12.31
CA ILE A 944 20.83 18.59 11.31
C ILE A 944 19.96 17.49 11.91
N THR A 945 19.90 17.39 13.24
CA THR A 945 18.99 16.51 13.97
C THR A 945 18.48 17.16 15.27
N PRO A 946 17.29 16.76 15.76
CA PRO A 946 16.77 17.22 17.05
C PRO A 946 17.66 16.90 18.26
N ASP A 947 18.38 15.77 18.21
CA ASP A 947 19.25 15.29 19.32
C ASP A 947 20.63 15.97 19.38
N GLY A 948 20.88 16.96 18.51
CA GLY A 948 22.06 17.83 18.61
C GLY A 948 23.25 17.38 17.77
N LEU A 949 23.03 16.66 16.66
CA LEU A 949 24.06 16.46 15.64
C LEU A 949 24.20 17.73 14.80
N TYR A 950 25.43 18.22 14.63
CA TYR A 950 25.75 19.38 13.81
C TYR A 950 26.60 18.98 12.59
N ARG A 951 26.27 19.58 11.45
CA ARG A 951 27.12 19.70 10.28
C ARG A 951 28.07 20.88 10.48
N VAL A 952 29.38 20.63 10.56
CA VAL A 952 30.38 21.70 10.56
C VAL A 952 31.18 21.65 9.25
N THR A 953 31.03 22.69 8.44
CA THR A 953 31.74 22.84 7.15
C THR A 953 32.71 24.00 7.26
N TYR A 954 34.00 23.77 7.06
CA TYR A 954 35.04 24.77 7.28
C TYR A 954 36.08 24.83 6.15
N GLY A 955 36.71 26.00 6.01
CA GLY A 955 37.83 26.23 5.09
C GLY A 955 39.10 25.51 5.52
N GLU A 956 39.79 24.90 4.56
CA GLU A 956 41.05 24.20 4.75
C GLU A 956 42.10 24.61 3.70
N SER A 957 43.37 24.47 4.06
CA SER A 957 44.48 24.77 3.17
C SER A 957 44.42 23.89 1.90
N PRO A 958 44.53 24.49 0.70
CA PRO A 958 44.56 23.73 -0.54
C PRO A 958 45.83 22.85 -0.60
N GLY A 959 45.74 21.73 -1.31
CA GLY A 959 46.88 20.84 -1.55
C GLY A 959 47.16 19.79 -0.46
N LEU A 960 46.48 19.85 0.68
CA LEU A 960 46.58 18.80 1.70
C LEU A 960 46.00 17.48 1.20
N THR A 961 46.63 16.38 1.61
CA THR A 961 46.09 15.03 1.46
C THR A 961 44.98 14.77 2.46
N TRP A 962 44.18 13.73 2.21
CA TRP A 962 43.08 13.35 3.11
C TRP A 962 43.56 13.04 4.53
N ASP A 963 44.69 12.35 4.68
CA ASP A 963 45.23 12.00 6.00
C ASP A 963 45.80 13.21 6.74
N GLU A 964 46.40 14.17 6.03
CA GLU A 964 46.82 15.44 6.62
C GLU A 964 45.63 16.26 7.11
N MET A 965 44.53 16.30 6.36
CA MET A 965 43.30 16.98 6.81
C MET A 965 42.74 16.33 8.07
N LYS A 966 42.68 14.99 8.14
CA LYS A 966 42.25 14.27 9.36
C LYS A 966 43.14 14.61 10.55
N ALA A 967 44.46 14.60 10.37
CA ALA A 967 45.41 14.90 11.45
C ALA A 967 45.25 16.32 11.99
N ARG A 968 44.88 17.28 11.12
CA ARG A 968 44.65 18.70 11.49
C ARG A 968 43.26 18.97 12.09
N GLN A 969 42.32 18.04 11.99
CA GLN A 969 40.92 18.26 12.39
C GLN A 969 40.78 18.72 13.84
N ALA A 970 41.47 18.08 14.79
CA ALA A 970 41.41 18.43 16.21
C ALA A 970 41.90 19.86 16.46
N TRP A 971 43.03 20.23 15.84
CA TRP A 971 43.57 21.60 15.91
C TRP A 971 42.61 22.62 15.29
N LYS A 972 41.99 22.31 14.14
CA LYS A 972 40.99 23.19 13.52
C LYS A 972 39.83 23.46 14.47
N TYR A 973 39.31 22.43 15.13
CA TYR A 973 38.19 22.57 16.07
C TYR A 973 38.56 23.41 17.28
N GLU A 974 39.72 23.13 17.87
CA GLU A 974 40.25 23.93 18.98
C GLU A 974 40.43 25.40 18.59
N LEU A 975 40.88 25.67 17.37
CA LEU A 975 41.07 27.03 16.87
C LEU A 975 39.74 27.74 16.61
N MET A 976 38.79 27.08 15.94
CA MET A 976 37.65 27.75 15.30
C MET A 976 36.34 27.70 16.08
N LEU A 977 36.11 26.66 16.88
CA LEU A 977 34.84 26.46 17.56
C LEU A 977 34.82 27.21 18.89
N PRO A 978 33.64 27.73 19.30
CA PRO A 978 33.51 28.42 20.58
C PRO A 978 33.93 27.50 21.72
N GLY A 979 34.64 28.03 22.72
CA GLY A 979 35.10 27.25 23.87
C GLY A 979 36.33 26.36 23.63
N HIS A 980 36.92 26.39 22.43
CA HIS A 980 38.19 25.73 22.08
C HIS A 980 38.25 24.22 22.44
N PRO A 981 37.31 23.40 21.92
CA PRO A 981 37.13 22.03 22.36
C PRO A 981 38.31 21.12 22.00
N LYS A 982 38.64 20.20 22.91
CA LYS A 982 39.63 19.13 22.74
C LYS A 982 38.94 17.85 22.24
N PRO A 983 39.67 16.84 21.71
CA PRO A 983 39.08 15.59 21.19
C PRO A 983 38.19 14.78 22.15
N GLY A 984 38.18 15.10 23.45
CA GLY A 984 37.25 14.50 24.43
C GLY A 984 35.93 15.25 24.60
N ASP A 985 35.82 16.49 24.10
CA ASP A 985 34.66 17.38 24.30
C ASP A 985 33.59 17.23 23.20
N TYR A 986 33.88 16.49 22.13
CA TYR A 986 32.98 16.26 21.01
C TYR A 986 33.08 14.82 20.50
N LYS A 987 32.03 14.38 19.79
CA LYS A 987 32.02 13.07 19.11
C LYS A 987 31.90 13.26 17.60
N MET A 988 33.01 13.04 16.89
CA MET A 988 33.02 13.03 15.42
C MET A 988 32.30 11.79 14.89
N VAL A 989 31.37 11.98 13.96
CA VAL A 989 30.59 10.90 13.32
C VAL A 989 31.08 10.64 11.91
N MET A 990 31.26 11.70 11.11
CA MET A 990 31.77 11.61 9.73
C MET A 990 32.57 12.86 9.38
N MET A 991 33.48 12.71 8.41
CA MET A 991 34.28 13.78 7.84
C MET A 991 34.48 13.46 6.35
N SER A 992 34.38 14.46 5.48
CA SER A 992 34.67 14.30 4.04
C SER A 992 35.27 15.57 3.46
N PRO A 993 36.30 15.49 2.61
CA PRO A 993 36.82 16.63 1.89
C PRO A 993 35.91 16.95 0.70
N TYR A 994 35.78 18.23 0.37
CA TYR A 994 34.95 18.68 -0.74
C TYR A 994 35.67 19.73 -1.59
N LYS A 995 35.66 19.54 -2.91
CA LYS A 995 36.16 20.52 -3.88
C LYS A 995 35.00 21.40 -4.33
N MET A 996 35.17 22.71 -4.22
CA MET A 996 34.12 23.66 -4.58
C MET A 996 34.11 23.93 -6.08
N HIS A 997 33.04 23.51 -6.73
CA HIS A 997 32.80 23.73 -8.16
C HIS A 997 31.72 24.78 -8.35
N GLN A 998 31.85 25.57 -9.42
CA GLN A 998 30.84 26.51 -9.86
C GLN A 998 30.75 26.41 -11.38
N ARG A 999 30.02 25.39 -11.85
CA ARG A 999 30.01 24.94 -13.24
C ARG A 999 28.60 24.61 -13.71
N CYS A 1000 28.35 24.68 -15.02
CA CYS A 1000 27.06 24.38 -15.63
C CYS A 1000 27.27 23.73 -16.99
N ALA A 1001 26.55 22.64 -17.27
CA ALA A 1001 26.55 22.02 -18.58
C ALA A 1001 26.03 23.01 -19.64
N PRO A 1002 26.50 22.92 -20.89
CA PRO A 1002 26.07 23.81 -21.97
C PRO A 1002 24.60 23.59 -22.38
N SER A 1003 24.04 22.41 -22.13
CA SER A 1003 22.63 22.10 -22.26
C SER A 1003 22.22 21.03 -21.24
N PHE A 1004 20.99 21.07 -20.74
CA PHE A 1004 20.40 20.04 -19.89
C PHE A 1004 19.58 19.02 -20.71
N ARG A 1005 19.51 19.20 -22.03
CA ARG A 1005 18.88 18.29 -22.98
C ARG A 1005 19.73 18.10 -24.23
N VAL A 1006 19.86 16.85 -24.67
CA VAL A 1006 20.28 16.47 -26.02
C VAL A 1006 19.31 15.39 -26.49
N GLY A 1007 18.34 15.75 -27.33
CA GLY A 1007 17.27 14.84 -27.77
C GLY A 1007 16.47 14.27 -26.60
N ARG A 1008 16.48 12.95 -26.46
CA ARG A 1008 15.85 12.13 -25.40
C ARG A 1008 16.73 11.91 -24.16
N ILE A 1009 17.96 12.46 -24.15
CA ILE A 1009 18.87 12.38 -23.00
C ILE A 1009 18.85 13.72 -22.26
N LEU A 1010 18.56 13.66 -20.96
CA LEU A 1010 18.27 14.78 -20.09
C LEU A 1010 19.22 14.79 -18.90
N LEU A 1011 19.48 15.96 -18.32
CA LEU A 1011 20.29 16.13 -17.11
C LEU A 1011 19.49 16.90 -16.05
N ALA A 1012 19.63 16.50 -14.80
CA ALA A 1012 19.07 17.21 -13.66
C ALA A 1012 20.08 17.32 -12.51
N ALA A 1013 19.94 18.36 -11.68
CA ALA A 1013 20.76 18.59 -10.50
C ALA A 1013 22.27 18.54 -10.78
N ASP A 1014 23.04 17.83 -9.94
CA ASP A 1014 24.50 17.83 -10.01
C ASP A 1014 25.08 17.19 -11.29
N ALA A 1015 24.26 16.44 -12.04
CA ALA A 1015 24.61 15.97 -13.37
C ALA A 1015 24.55 17.10 -14.41
N ALA A 1016 23.71 18.12 -14.19
CA ALA A 1016 23.50 19.26 -15.06
C ALA A 1016 24.37 20.48 -14.70
N HIS A 1017 24.53 20.77 -13.41
CA HIS A 1017 25.37 21.87 -12.91
C HIS A 1017 26.09 21.45 -11.63
N LEU A 1018 27.09 22.21 -11.19
CA LEU A 1018 27.71 22.03 -9.87
C LEU A 1018 27.87 23.38 -9.21
N CYS A 1019 27.46 23.45 -7.95
CA CYS A 1019 27.50 24.68 -7.18
C CYS A 1019 28.23 24.48 -5.87
N ASN A 1020 28.95 25.50 -5.43
CA ASN A 1020 29.60 25.47 -4.13
C ASN A 1020 28.53 25.44 -3.02
N PRO A 1021 28.82 24.83 -1.86
CA PRO A 1021 27.78 24.50 -0.89
C PRO A 1021 27.37 25.68 0.02
N TRP A 1022 27.94 26.87 -0.17
CA TRP A 1022 27.65 28.02 0.69
C TRP A 1022 26.29 28.63 0.35
N GLY A 1023 25.37 28.56 1.32
CA GLY A 1023 23.97 28.98 1.16
C GLY A 1023 22.98 27.86 0.78
N GLY A 1024 23.40 26.60 0.77
CA GLY A 1024 22.48 25.46 0.58
C GLY A 1024 21.92 25.31 -0.85
N MET A 1025 22.47 26.04 -1.81
CA MET A 1025 21.95 26.13 -3.18
C MET A 1025 22.19 24.88 -4.03
N GLY A 1026 23.14 24.01 -3.67
CA GLY A 1026 23.39 22.75 -4.40
C GLY A 1026 22.17 21.82 -4.38
N ILE A 1027 21.79 21.32 -3.19
CA ILE A 1027 20.64 20.40 -3.08
C ILE A 1027 19.30 21.08 -3.33
N THR A 1028 19.14 22.33 -2.89
CA THR A 1028 17.90 23.10 -3.10
C THR A 1028 17.68 23.34 -4.60
N GLY A 1029 18.73 23.76 -5.31
CA GLY A 1029 18.69 23.90 -6.77
C GLY A 1029 18.42 22.56 -7.45
N GLY A 1030 19.07 21.48 -7.00
CA GLY A 1030 18.87 20.13 -7.54
C GLY A 1030 17.43 19.61 -7.40
N PHE A 1031 16.78 19.81 -6.25
CA PHE A 1031 15.37 19.44 -6.08
C PHE A 1031 14.44 20.29 -6.95
N VAL A 1032 14.72 21.59 -7.09
CA VAL A 1032 13.94 22.47 -7.97
C VAL A 1032 14.12 22.10 -9.45
N ASP A 1033 15.31 21.69 -9.88
CA ASP A 1033 15.52 21.15 -11.24
C ASP A 1033 14.67 19.91 -11.47
N VAL A 1034 14.72 18.96 -10.53
CA VAL A 1034 13.94 17.72 -10.58
C VAL A 1034 12.44 18.01 -10.67
N GLY A 1035 11.95 18.95 -9.87
CA GLY A 1035 10.55 19.40 -9.93
C GLY A 1035 10.16 19.96 -11.29
N GLY A 1036 11.02 20.80 -11.90
CA GLY A 1036 10.80 21.34 -13.23
C GLY A 1036 10.84 20.28 -14.33
N LEU A 1037 11.77 19.32 -14.24
CA LEU A 1037 11.84 18.22 -15.20
C LEU A 1037 10.64 17.28 -15.08
N TYR A 1038 10.18 17.03 -13.85
CA TYR A 1038 8.95 16.30 -13.58
C TYR A 1038 7.76 16.98 -14.29
N ASP A 1039 7.58 18.29 -14.14
CA ASP A 1039 6.50 19.02 -14.81
C ASP A 1039 6.56 18.82 -16.33
N CYS A 1040 7.74 18.90 -16.94
CA CYS A 1040 7.88 18.67 -18.37
C CYS A 1040 7.49 17.24 -18.80
N LEU A 1041 8.00 16.21 -18.12
CA LEU A 1041 7.72 14.81 -18.45
C LEU A 1041 6.26 14.43 -18.17
N ALA A 1042 5.68 14.93 -17.08
CA ALA A 1042 4.27 14.74 -16.74
C ALA A 1042 3.35 15.45 -17.73
N GLY A 1043 3.70 16.68 -18.15
CA GLY A 1043 2.97 17.40 -19.20
C GLY A 1043 2.96 16.66 -20.52
N ILE A 1044 4.10 16.06 -20.92
CA ILE A 1044 4.16 15.20 -22.11
C ILE A 1044 3.33 13.94 -21.90
N TRP A 1045 3.47 13.25 -20.77
CA TRP A 1045 2.73 12.02 -20.45
C TRP A 1045 1.20 12.19 -20.50
N ASP A 1046 0.72 13.35 -20.02
CA ASP A 1046 -0.68 13.73 -20.00
C ASP A 1046 -1.18 14.29 -21.36
N GLY A 1047 -0.31 14.40 -22.37
CA GLY A 1047 -0.64 15.03 -23.66
C GLY A 1047 -0.88 16.54 -23.60
N LYS A 1048 -0.52 17.20 -22.49
CA LYS A 1048 -0.65 18.65 -22.26
C LYS A 1048 0.52 19.45 -22.81
N ALA A 1049 1.65 18.81 -23.06
CA ALA A 1049 2.82 19.43 -23.67
C ALA A 1049 3.41 18.51 -24.75
N ASP A 1050 4.14 19.09 -25.70
CA ASP A 1050 4.99 18.33 -26.60
C ASP A 1050 6.46 18.43 -26.15
N GLU A 1051 7.36 17.72 -26.83
CA GLU A 1051 8.77 17.66 -26.44
C GLU A 1051 9.47 19.02 -26.42
N SER A 1052 8.94 20.09 -27.04
CA SER A 1052 9.57 21.42 -26.98
C SER A 1052 9.66 21.99 -25.56
N ILE A 1053 8.81 21.52 -24.63
CA ILE A 1053 8.87 21.91 -23.22
C ILE A 1053 10.17 21.45 -22.53
N LEU A 1054 10.82 20.40 -23.05
CA LEU A 1054 12.12 19.94 -22.53
C LEU A 1054 13.27 20.85 -22.99
N ASP A 1055 13.15 21.53 -24.14
CA ASP A 1055 14.11 22.58 -24.56
C ASP A 1055 13.97 23.79 -23.65
N LEU A 1056 12.72 24.18 -23.34
CA LEU A 1056 12.44 25.25 -22.40
C LEU A 1056 12.95 24.93 -21.00
N TYR A 1057 12.84 23.67 -20.55
CA TYR A 1057 13.48 23.20 -19.32
C TYR A 1057 14.98 23.48 -19.32
N SER A 1058 15.68 23.07 -20.39
CA SER A 1058 17.12 23.32 -20.54
C SER A 1058 17.45 24.81 -20.46
N GLU A 1059 16.75 25.65 -21.23
CA GLU A 1059 16.95 27.10 -21.23
C GLU A 1059 16.73 27.71 -19.85
N LYS A 1060 15.56 27.48 -19.25
CA LYS A 1060 15.16 28.14 -18.00
C LYS A 1060 15.99 27.67 -16.82
N ARG A 1061 16.38 26.40 -16.75
CA ARG A 1061 17.24 25.93 -15.65
C ARG A 1061 18.66 26.49 -15.76
N ILE A 1062 19.22 26.62 -16.97
CA ILE A 1062 20.51 27.30 -17.18
C ILE A 1062 20.41 28.78 -16.83
N GLU A 1063 19.32 29.47 -17.20
CA GLU A 1063 19.04 30.85 -16.82
C GLU A 1063 19.01 30.99 -15.29
N LYS A 1064 18.22 30.16 -14.58
CA LYS A 1064 18.16 30.17 -13.11
C LYS A 1064 19.50 29.86 -12.47
N TRP A 1065 20.30 28.98 -13.06
CA TRP A 1065 21.66 28.75 -12.59
C TRP A 1065 22.52 30.01 -12.73
N LYS A 1066 22.52 30.66 -13.89
CA LYS A 1066 23.33 31.86 -14.18
C LYS A 1066 22.93 33.07 -13.34
N ASP A 1067 21.64 33.29 -13.16
CA ASP A 1067 21.11 34.54 -12.62
C ASP A 1067 20.81 34.46 -11.13
N VAL A 1068 20.62 33.24 -10.59
CA VAL A 1068 20.26 33.03 -9.18
C VAL A 1068 21.28 32.14 -8.48
N ILE A 1069 21.43 30.88 -8.91
CA ILE A 1069 22.19 29.88 -8.15
C ILE A 1069 23.67 30.28 -8.05
N ASN A 1070 24.29 30.62 -9.19
CA ASN A 1070 25.71 30.96 -9.28
C ASN A 1070 26.08 32.26 -8.56
N PRO A 1071 25.36 33.39 -8.74
CA PRO A 1071 25.63 34.61 -7.98
C PRO A 1071 25.45 34.39 -6.49
N VAL A 1072 24.32 33.79 -6.05
CA VAL A 1072 24.02 33.61 -4.63
C VAL A 1072 25.05 32.72 -3.94
N SER A 1073 25.38 31.55 -4.50
CA SER A 1073 26.37 30.67 -3.89
C SER A 1073 27.78 31.27 -3.90
N SER A 1074 28.15 31.99 -4.96
CA SER A 1074 29.46 32.64 -5.05
C SER A 1074 29.60 33.80 -4.07
N ASP A 1075 28.57 34.63 -3.92
CA ASP A 1075 28.58 35.76 -2.99
C ASP A 1075 28.53 35.28 -1.53
N ASN A 1076 27.78 34.23 -1.24
CA ASN A 1076 27.82 33.58 0.07
C ASN A 1076 29.23 33.07 0.41
N PHE A 1077 29.92 32.46 -0.57
CA PHE A 1077 31.29 32.01 -0.36
C PHE A 1077 32.24 33.19 -0.11
N ARG A 1078 32.18 34.23 -0.95
CA ARG A 1078 33.00 35.46 -0.77
C ARG A 1078 32.75 36.10 0.59
N ARG A 1079 31.50 36.12 1.06
CA ARG A 1079 31.11 36.67 2.37
C ARG A 1079 31.73 35.91 3.54
N VAL A 1080 31.67 34.58 3.52
CA VAL A 1080 32.27 33.79 4.61
C VAL A 1080 33.79 33.85 4.58
N SER A 1081 34.40 33.95 3.39
CA SER A 1081 35.86 34.02 3.25
C SER A 1081 36.39 35.46 3.08
N ASP A 1082 35.65 36.48 3.55
CA ASP A 1082 36.05 37.87 3.36
C ASP A 1082 37.37 38.20 4.09
N SER A 1083 38.20 39.04 3.49
CA SER A 1083 39.49 39.46 4.04
C SER A 1083 39.38 40.41 5.24
N ASP A 1084 38.26 41.10 5.38
CA ASP A 1084 37.97 42.07 6.45
C ASP A 1084 36.55 41.85 7.03
N PRO A 1085 36.32 40.72 7.73
CA PRO A 1085 34.99 40.35 8.21
C PRO A 1085 34.39 41.34 9.22
N ASP A 1086 35.21 42.15 9.89
CA ASP A 1086 34.75 43.09 10.92
C ASP A 1086 33.90 44.24 10.38
N THR A 1087 34.20 44.70 9.15
CA THR A 1087 33.46 45.76 8.45
C THR A 1087 32.35 45.21 7.56
N LEU A 1088 32.18 43.88 7.50
CA LEU A 1088 31.31 43.22 6.52
C LEU A 1088 29.84 43.67 6.59
N LEU A 1089 29.32 43.99 7.78
CA LEU A 1089 27.97 44.51 7.95
C LEU A 1089 27.75 45.87 7.27
N GLU A 1090 28.80 46.69 7.14
CA GLU A 1090 28.73 48.02 6.51
C GLU A 1090 28.84 47.93 4.98
N ARG A 1091 29.36 46.81 4.46
CA ARG A 1091 29.72 46.62 3.05
C ARG A 1091 28.77 45.69 2.31
N ASP A 1092 28.23 44.69 3.00
CA ASP A 1092 27.45 43.61 2.39
C ASP A 1092 25.94 43.91 2.40
N PRO A 1093 25.30 44.06 1.23
CA PRO A 1093 23.88 44.41 1.15
C PRO A 1093 22.94 43.39 1.80
N ILE A 1094 23.30 42.10 1.79
CA ILE A 1094 22.47 41.04 2.38
C ILE A 1094 22.53 41.12 3.91
N LEU A 1095 23.70 41.35 4.50
CA LEU A 1095 23.81 41.55 5.94
C LEU A 1095 23.10 42.83 6.39
N GLN A 1096 23.19 43.91 5.61
CA GLN A 1096 22.42 45.14 5.86
C GLN A 1096 20.92 44.89 5.83
N ALA A 1097 20.43 44.16 4.82
CA ALA A 1097 19.02 43.79 4.71
C ALA A 1097 18.56 42.92 5.89
N CYS A 1098 19.34 41.90 6.27
CA CYS A 1098 19.05 41.07 7.44
C CYS A 1098 18.99 41.94 8.71
N LYS A 1099 19.90 42.90 8.85
CA LYS A 1099 19.94 43.80 10.01
C LYS A 1099 18.73 44.72 10.06
N ALA A 1100 18.32 45.27 8.92
CA ALA A 1100 17.12 46.09 8.82
C ALA A 1100 15.84 45.29 9.16
N ALA A 1101 15.83 43.98 8.85
CA ALA A 1101 14.70 43.09 9.09
C ALA A 1101 14.72 42.38 10.46
N GLU A 1102 15.72 42.61 11.33
CA GLU A 1102 16.00 41.80 12.55
C GLU A 1102 14.85 41.76 13.58
N ASN A 1103 13.84 42.64 13.44
CA ASN A 1103 12.62 42.64 14.27
C ASN A 1103 11.34 42.85 13.44
N ASN A 1104 11.36 42.56 12.14
CA ASN A 1104 10.21 42.69 11.25
C ASN A 1104 9.89 41.34 10.59
N PRO A 1105 8.95 40.55 11.14
CA PRO A 1105 8.61 39.23 10.63
C PRO A 1105 8.12 39.22 9.17
N ASP A 1106 7.47 40.29 8.72
CA ASP A 1106 7.00 40.40 7.34
C ASP A 1106 8.16 40.66 6.37
N ALA A 1107 9.10 41.54 6.73
CA ALA A 1107 10.32 41.75 5.94
C ALA A 1107 11.18 40.47 5.88
N GLN A 1108 11.27 39.73 6.99
CA GLN A 1108 11.94 38.42 7.03
C GLN A 1108 11.24 37.39 6.12
N ARG A 1109 9.90 37.40 6.09
CA ARG A 1109 9.10 36.55 5.20
C ARG A 1109 9.35 36.90 3.73
N GLU A 1110 9.33 38.18 3.37
CA GLU A 1110 9.61 38.65 2.01
C GLU A 1110 11.01 38.22 1.55
N MET A 1111 12.01 38.35 2.43
CA MET A 1111 13.37 37.87 2.16
C MET A 1111 13.43 36.35 1.93
N ALA A 1112 12.73 35.56 2.75
CA ALA A 1112 12.65 34.11 2.56
C ALA A 1112 11.94 33.73 1.25
N LEU A 1113 10.89 34.46 0.87
CA LEU A 1113 10.16 34.25 -0.39
C LEU A 1113 10.99 34.62 -1.62
N ALA A 1114 11.94 35.54 -1.51
CA ALA A 1114 12.85 35.87 -2.62
C ALA A 1114 13.67 34.66 -3.10
N ALA A 1115 13.92 33.66 -2.22
CA ALA A 1115 14.58 32.40 -2.58
C ALA A 1115 13.76 31.53 -3.56
N PHE A 1116 12.45 31.79 -3.72
CA PHE A 1116 11.60 31.09 -4.70
C PHE A 1116 11.89 31.54 -6.14
N SER A 1117 12.65 32.63 -6.35
CA SER A 1117 13.11 33.06 -7.67
C SER A 1117 13.93 31.99 -8.42
N VAL A 1118 14.49 31.01 -7.70
CA VAL A 1118 15.17 29.84 -8.27
C VAL A 1118 14.20 28.89 -8.99
N ARG A 1119 12.89 28.96 -8.71
CA ARG A 1119 11.86 28.12 -9.34
C ARG A 1119 11.40 28.73 -10.66
N TYR A 1120 10.83 27.88 -11.50
CA TYR A 1120 10.10 28.27 -12.70
C TYR A 1120 8.92 27.32 -12.84
N ASP A 1121 7.72 27.87 -13.07
CA ASP A 1121 6.53 27.07 -13.27
C ASP A 1121 6.44 26.63 -14.73
N PHE A 1122 6.69 25.36 -15.04
CA PHE A 1122 6.58 24.85 -16.40
C PHE A 1122 5.13 24.55 -16.81
N THR A 1123 4.22 24.40 -15.85
CA THR A 1123 2.81 24.05 -16.12
C THR A 1123 2.05 25.19 -16.79
N GLN A 1124 2.53 26.44 -16.66
CA GLN A 1124 2.00 27.58 -17.40
C GLN A 1124 2.08 27.43 -18.93
N HIS A 1125 2.91 26.51 -19.43
CA HIS A 1125 3.07 26.22 -20.86
C HIS A 1125 2.24 25.02 -21.36
N TYR A 1126 1.40 24.44 -20.48
CA TYR A 1126 0.50 23.38 -20.88
C TYR A 1126 -0.57 23.90 -21.86
N LYS A 1127 -0.82 23.12 -22.91
CA LYS A 1127 -1.90 23.32 -23.86
C LYS A 1127 -3.23 23.08 -23.13
N THR A 1128 -4.19 23.96 -23.41
CA THR A 1128 -5.53 23.97 -22.81
C THR A 1128 -6.48 22.99 -23.48
#